data_AF-A0A2U1PFF0-F1
#
_entry.id   AF-A0A2U1PFF0-F1
#
_cell.length_a   1.000
_cell.length_b   1.000
_cell.length_c   1.000
_cell.angle_alpha   90.00
_cell.angle_beta   90.00
_cell.angle_gamma   90.00
#
_symmetry.space_group_name_H-M   'P 1'
#
loop_
_entity.id
_entity.type
_entity.pdbx_description
1 polymer ?
#
loop_
_entity_poly.entity_id
_entity_poly.type
_entity_poly.pdbx_seq_one_letter_code
_entity_poly.pdbx_strand_id
1 'polypeptide(L)'
;MTGDNIPPKQLIDKAYSIASIKARIPSPLDLDKLNYNSWSNLFKRFCRTYDVIHHLDKPATASTSQTDLYHVTNDSLVVMWMYSTISPKLVDMVIDDTTSAYESKADRLANLGSTVSDSSLVTYAINGLRAKFPELVRIIRHKEPLPTFDQVRSMILLEESDMAQLSHALSSAHITSSSPTVLLATNNTNPKTGSTQQLGGELCRNFQRGSCTYGSRCKFILGSNDTRSRSTTNGANSNSKPPGSKPATRDSLQIPKSDTQTNTSHAPYSHFGIPAQLQSAMPAHQVPQAQFPLAQQSQQANIATHTVAAQQQAHLPLPPNFGNQFPQAGGNIFYPGNYAYTLLTKEEGLEVYEDMYLGRAFEDMCAQMYYRGKMFGFVHLYNGQEAVSSGFIKLLKKEDSVVSTYRDHVHALSKGVPARAVMAELFGKKTGCCRGQGGSMHMFSAEHNVLGGFAFIGEGIPVATGAAFASKYRREVLNQPDCDHVTLAFFGDGTANNGQFFECLNMAALWKLPIIFVVENNLWAIGMSHLRATSDPEIWKKGPAFGMPGVHVDGMDVLKVREVAKEAIGRARRGEGPTLVECETYRFRGHSLADPDELRDPEEGLEVYEDMYLGRAFEDMCAQMYYRGKMFGFVHLYNGQEAVSSGFIKLLKKEDSVVSTYRDHVHALSKGVPARAVMAELFGKKTGCCRGQGGSMHMFSAEHNVLGIPVATGAAFASKYRREVLNQPDCDHVTLAFFGDGTANNGQFFECLNMAALWKLPIIFVVENNLWAIGMSHLRATSDPEIWKKGPAFGMPGVHVDGMDVLKVREVAKEAIGRARRGEGPTLVECETYRFRGHSLADPDELRDPAEKAHYAARDPITQLKKYLIESKLATEADLKAIEKKIDEVVEDAVEFADVSEAPSRSQLLENVFADPRGFGIGPDGRYRCEDPKFTEGTAQV
;
A
#
# COMPACT_ATOMS: atom_id res chain seq x y z
N MET A 1 -15.88 17.43 33.21
CA MET A 1 -16.75 17.04 34.34
C MET A 1 -15.86 16.41 35.41
N THR A 2 -16.11 16.65 36.69
CA THR A 2 -15.28 16.11 37.79
C THR A 2 -15.78 14.74 38.24
N GLY A 3 -14.89 13.74 38.30
CA GLY A 3 -15.22 12.40 38.78
C GLY A 3 -13.96 11.60 39.08
N ASP A 4 -13.65 11.43 40.37
CA ASP A 4 -12.47 10.71 40.88
C ASP A 4 -12.63 9.18 40.76
N ASN A 5 -12.62 8.67 39.53
CA ASN A 5 -12.62 7.24 39.25
C ASN A 5 -11.18 6.71 39.13
N ILE A 6 -10.66 6.17 40.23
CA ILE A 6 -9.52 5.26 40.18
C ILE A 6 -9.94 4.06 39.30
N PRO A 7 -9.25 3.76 38.18
CA PRO A 7 -9.68 2.69 37.29
C PRO A 7 -9.63 1.32 37.99
N PRO A 8 -10.60 0.43 37.73
CA PRO A 8 -10.61 -0.89 38.34
C PRO A 8 -9.41 -1.73 37.88
N LYS A 9 -8.92 -2.62 38.75
CA LYS A 9 -7.88 -3.59 38.38
C LYS A 9 -8.38 -4.49 37.25
N GLN A 10 -7.91 -4.26 36.03
CA GLN A 10 -8.07 -5.21 34.94
C GLN A 10 -7.20 -6.45 35.21
N LEU A 11 -7.82 -7.63 35.19
CA LEU A 11 -7.08 -8.87 34.94
C LEU A 11 -6.84 -8.95 33.44
N ILE A 12 -5.60 -8.69 33.01
CA ILE A 12 -5.15 -9.06 31.67
C ILE A 12 -5.22 -10.61 31.59
N ASP A 13 -5.45 -11.17 30.40
CA ASP A 13 -5.45 -12.63 30.21
C ASP A 13 -4.10 -13.21 29.77
N LYS A 14 -3.78 -14.42 30.24
CA LYS A 14 -2.43 -15.04 30.25
C LYS A 14 -1.83 -15.27 28.86
N ALA A 15 -2.65 -15.36 27.83
CA ALA A 15 -2.21 -15.64 26.46
C ALA A 15 -1.43 -14.48 25.81
N TYR A 16 -1.74 -13.22 26.17
CA TYR A 16 -1.38 -12.07 25.32
C TYR A 16 0.11 -11.71 25.30
N SER A 17 0.94 -12.22 26.22
CA SER A 17 2.38 -11.92 26.24
C SER A 17 3.25 -12.87 25.39
N ILE A 18 2.65 -13.75 24.56
CA ILE A 18 3.39 -14.77 23.81
C ILE A 18 3.12 -14.71 22.30
N ALA A 19 4.11 -14.28 21.52
CA ALA A 19 4.01 -14.18 20.07
C ALA A 19 3.87 -15.52 19.32
N SER A 20 4.24 -16.68 19.92
CA SER A 20 4.05 -17.99 19.29
C SER A 20 4.15 -19.18 20.25
N ILE A 21 3.08 -19.99 20.30
CA ILE A 21 3.06 -21.35 20.88
C ILE A 21 4.10 -22.28 20.22
N LYS A 22 4.25 -22.23 18.89
CA LYS A 22 5.10 -23.14 18.10
C LYS A 22 6.57 -23.03 18.48
N ALA A 23 7.03 -21.84 18.87
CA ALA A 23 8.38 -21.60 19.39
C ALA A 23 8.61 -22.15 20.81
N ARG A 24 7.56 -22.60 21.51
CA ARG A 24 7.61 -23.13 22.88
C ARG A 24 7.38 -24.64 22.99
N ILE A 25 6.97 -25.32 21.92
CA ILE A 25 6.91 -26.79 21.88
C ILE A 25 8.26 -27.33 21.36
N PRO A 26 9.10 -27.98 22.19
CA PRO A 26 10.49 -28.32 21.85
C PRO A 26 10.64 -29.52 20.90
N SER A 27 9.55 -30.01 20.30
CA SER A 27 9.56 -31.11 19.35
C SER A 27 8.72 -30.72 18.12
N PRO A 28 9.27 -30.72 16.89
CA PRO A 28 8.47 -30.57 15.70
C PRO A 28 7.57 -31.79 15.52
N LEU A 29 6.32 -31.58 15.10
CA LEU A 29 5.44 -32.69 14.72
C LEU A 29 6.01 -33.36 13.47
N ASP A 30 6.22 -34.68 13.57
CA ASP A 30 6.87 -35.49 12.55
C ASP A 30 5.99 -36.71 12.26
N LEU A 31 5.35 -36.67 11.10
CA LEU A 31 4.36 -37.68 10.68
C LEU A 31 4.99 -39.06 10.43
N ASP A 32 6.30 -39.11 10.13
CA ASP A 32 7.04 -40.37 9.92
C ASP A 32 7.48 -41.01 11.24
N LYS A 33 7.44 -40.25 12.35
CA LYS A 33 7.85 -40.70 13.70
C LYS A 33 6.70 -40.95 14.68
N LEU A 34 5.44 -40.83 14.25
CA LEU A 34 4.24 -41.04 15.07
C LEU A 34 4.22 -40.25 16.40
N ASN A 35 4.91 -39.10 16.47
CA ASN A 35 5.06 -38.34 17.72
C ASN A 35 3.83 -37.52 18.13
N TYR A 36 2.70 -37.65 17.40
CA TYR A 36 1.46 -36.88 17.62
C TYR A 36 0.96 -36.94 19.07
N ASN A 37 0.93 -38.13 19.70
CA ASN A 37 0.42 -38.25 21.07
C ASN A 37 1.30 -37.49 22.08
N SER A 38 2.62 -37.51 21.91
CA SER A 38 3.55 -36.74 22.76
C SER A 38 3.44 -35.23 22.49
N TRP A 39 3.30 -34.85 21.22
CA TRP A 39 3.17 -33.46 20.77
C TRP A 39 1.84 -32.83 21.24
N SER A 40 0.72 -33.54 21.07
CA SER A 40 -0.62 -33.14 21.52
C SER A 40 -0.68 -33.03 23.05
N ASN A 41 -0.05 -33.97 23.78
CA ASN A 41 0.06 -33.84 25.24
C ASN A 41 0.90 -32.63 25.69
N LEU A 42 1.97 -32.28 24.96
CA LEU A 42 2.73 -31.05 25.23
C LEU A 42 1.90 -29.79 24.93
N PHE A 43 1.16 -29.77 23.82
CA PHE A 43 0.26 -28.66 23.46
C PHE A 43 -0.88 -28.50 24.48
N LYS A 44 -1.63 -29.57 24.80
CA LYS A 44 -2.69 -29.53 25.84
C LYS A 44 -2.13 -29.14 27.22
N ARG A 45 -0.89 -29.54 27.57
CA ARG A 45 -0.22 -29.07 28.80
C ARG A 45 0.11 -27.58 28.75
N PHE A 46 0.66 -27.08 27.65
CA PHE A 46 0.92 -25.65 27.45
C PHE A 46 -0.36 -24.83 27.60
N CYS A 47 -1.48 -25.29 27.04
CA CYS A 47 -2.77 -24.62 27.17
C CYS A 47 -3.26 -24.57 28.64
N ARG A 48 -2.97 -25.58 29.48
CA ARG A 48 -3.23 -25.51 30.93
C ARG A 48 -2.35 -24.48 31.64
N THR A 49 -1.09 -24.31 31.23
CA THR A 49 -0.17 -23.33 31.85
C THR A 49 -0.69 -21.90 31.74
N TYR A 50 -1.41 -21.58 30.66
CA TYR A 50 -2.00 -20.26 30.43
C TYR A 50 -3.51 -20.20 30.74
N ASP A 51 -4.10 -21.20 31.43
CA ASP A 51 -5.56 -21.37 31.69
C ASP A 51 -6.47 -21.55 30.44
N VAL A 52 -5.95 -21.32 29.23
CA VAL A 52 -6.64 -21.39 27.93
C VAL A 52 -7.01 -22.80 27.44
N ILE A 53 -6.93 -23.85 28.27
CA ILE A 53 -7.33 -25.20 27.81
C ILE A 53 -8.83 -25.30 27.51
N HIS A 54 -9.67 -24.50 28.16
CA HIS A 54 -11.12 -24.61 28.07
C HIS A 54 -11.67 -24.26 26.67
N HIS A 55 -10.93 -23.50 25.84
CA HIS A 55 -11.30 -23.30 24.42
C HIS A 55 -10.92 -24.51 23.52
N LEU A 56 -10.26 -25.55 24.05
CA LEU A 56 -10.05 -26.83 23.36
C LEU A 56 -11.10 -27.90 23.73
N ASP A 57 -11.88 -27.67 24.77
CA ASP A 57 -12.99 -28.55 25.16
C ASP A 57 -14.23 -28.22 24.30
N LYS A 58 -15.01 -29.25 23.92
CA LYS A 58 -16.22 -29.04 23.10
C LYS A 58 -17.25 -28.21 23.89
N PRO A 59 -17.80 -27.12 23.30
CA PRO A 59 -18.57 -26.14 24.05
C PRO A 59 -19.82 -26.76 24.67
N ALA A 60 -19.94 -26.63 25.99
CA ALA A 60 -21.16 -27.00 26.71
C ALA A 60 -22.33 -26.12 26.23
N THR A 61 -23.54 -26.70 26.14
CA THR A 61 -24.75 -25.99 25.76
C THR A 61 -24.95 -24.75 26.64
N ALA A 62 -25.01 -23.57 26.02
CA ALA A 62 -24.75 -22.29 26.69
C ALA A 62 -25.65 -22.01 27.91
N SER A 63 -25.01 -21.67 29.04
CA SER A 63 -25.68 -21.13 30.22
C SER A 63 -26.10 -19.68 29.98
N THR A 64 -27.38 -19.38 30.11
CA THR A 64 -27.95 -18.03 29.91
C THR A 64 -27.73 -17.14 31.14
N SER A 65 -26.52 -16.62 31.29
CA SER A 65 -26.14 -15.59 32.27
C SER A 65 -25.22 -14.57 31.61
N GLN A 66 -25.45 -13.27 31.84
CA GLN A 66 -24.81 -12.14 31.14
C GLN A 66 -23.31 -12.37 30.84
N THR A 67 -23.00 -12.69 29.58
CA THR A 67 -21.62 -12.81 29.11
C THR A 67 -21.01 -11.40 29.00
N ASP A 68 -19.98 -11.15 29.80
CA ASP A 68 -19.21 -9.91 29.70
C ASP A 68 -18.57 -9.80 28.31
N LEU A 69 -18.72 -8.63 27.68
CA LEU A 69 -18.16 -8.34 26.36
C LEU A 69 -16.62 -8.42 26.36
N TYR A 70 -16.01 -8.22 27.53
CA TYR A 70 -14.58 -8.44 27.78
C TYR A 70 -14.18 -9.90 27.60
N HIS A 71 -14.88 -10.83 28.28
CA HIS A 71 -14.59 -12.26 28.20
C HIS A 71 -14.81 -12.83 26.79
N VAL A 72 -15.93 -12.48 26.12
CA VAL A 72 -16.20 -12.97 24.75
C VAL A 72 -15.19 -12.44 23.72
N THR A 73 -14.71 -11.21 23.90
CA THR A 73 -13.61 -10.66 23.07
C THR A 73 -12.31 -11.42 23.34
N ASN A 74 -12.01 -11.74 24.61
CA ASN A 74 -10.79 -12.44 24.99
C ASN A 74 -10.73 -13.87 24.42
N ASP A 75 -11.78 -14.69 24.62
CA ASP A 75 -11.91 -16.04 24.05
C ASP A 75 -11.58 -16.06 22.55
N SER A 76 -12.18 -15.14 21.80
CA SER A 76 -12.03 -15.04 20.34
C SER A 76 -10.58 -14.78 19.92
N LEU A 77 -9.85 -13.95 20.66
CA LEU A 77 -8.44 -13.64 20.41
C LEU A 77 -7.52 -14.83 20.74
N VAL A 78 -7.79 -15.55 21.83
CA VAL A 78 -7.02 -16.74 22.23
C VAL A 78 -7.18 -17.87 21.21
N VAL A 79 -8.40 -18.11 20.74
CA VAL A 79 -8.67 -19.10 19.68
C VAL A 79 -7.94 -18.70 18.40
N MET A 80 -8.01 -17.43 17.97
CA MET A 80 -7.28 -16.96 16.79
C MET A 80 -5.76 -17.15 16.92
N TRP A 81 -5.19 -16.93 18.12
CA TRP A 81 -3.77 -17.12 18.42
C TRP A 81 -3.32 -18.59 18.31
N MET A 82 -4.15 -19.55 18.73
CA MET A 82 -3.92 -20.98 18.47
C MET A 82 -3.92 -21.31 16.97
N TYR A 83 -4.99 -20.91 16.26
CA TYR A 83 -5.24 -21.21 14.85
C TYR A 83 -4.29 -20.51 13.85
N SER A 84 -3.66 -19.40 14.26
CA SER A 84 -2.62 -18.71 13.47
C SER A 84 -1.22 -19.28 13.71
N THR A 85 -0.95 -19.85 14.89
CA THR A 85 0.36 -20.42 15.23
C THR A 85 0.53 -21.86 14.74
N ILE A 86 -0.56 -22.63 14.69
CA ILE A 86 -0.61 -24.06 14.37
C ILE A 86 -1.68 -24.23 13.28
N SER A 87 -1.46 -25.09 12.29
CA SER A 87 -2.41 -25.19 11.17
C SER A 87 -3.80 -25.63 11.67
N PRO A 88 -4.91 -25.08 11.11
CA PRO A 88 -6.26 -25.36 11.60
C PRO A 88 -6.55 -26.86 11.77
N LYS A 89 -6.23 -27.66 10.75
CA LYS A 89 -6.38 -29.13 10.75
C LYS A 89 -5.66 -29.87 11.88
N LEU A 90 -4.69 -29.25 12.54
CA LEU A 90 -4.02 -29.79 13.73
C LEU A 90 -4.69 -29.34 15.03
N VAL A 91 -5.21 -28.11 15.09
CA VAL A 91 -6.02 -27.63 16.22
C VAL A 91 -7.34 -28.40 16.26
N ASP A 92 -8.03 -28.53 15.11
CA ASP A 92 -9.26 -29.31 14.95
C ASP A 92 -9.07 -30.77 15.44
N MET A 93 -7.96 -31.41 15.05
CA MET A 93 -7.62 -32.80 15.43
C MET A 93 -7.30 -32.98 16.92
N VAL A 94 -6.96 -31.89 17.62
CA VAL A 94 -6.72 -31.86 19.08
C VAL A 94 -8.02 -31.60 19.85
N ILE A 95 -8.93 -30.79 19.27
CA ILE A 95 -10.26 -30.44 19.82
C ILE A 95 -11.25 -31.60 19.66
N ASP A 96 -11.21 -32.32 18.54
CA ASP A 96 -12.20 -33.36 18.29
C ASP A 96 -12.06 -34.53 19.30
N ASP A 97 -10.82 -34.89 19.63
CA ASP A 97 -10.31 -35.93 20.55
C ASP A 97 -10.94 -37.33 20.44
N THR A 98 -11.86 -37.54 19.50
CA THR A 98 -12.34 -38.84 19.06
C THR A 98 -11.35 -39.46 18.08
N THR A 99 -11.00 -40.73 18.31
CA THR A 99 -10.04 -41.53 17.53
C THR A 99 -10.37 -41.62 16.02
N SER A 100 -11.59 -41.25 15.64
CA SER A 100 -12.18 -41.29 14.30
C SER A 100 -11.61 -40.31 13.27
N ALA A 101 -10.80 -39.31 13.67
CA ALA A 101 -10.10 -38.44 12.72
C ALA A 101 -9.18 -39.23 11.76
N TYR A 102 -8.70 -40.41 12.18
CA TYR A 102 -7.97 -41.36 11.34
C TYR A 102 -8.86 -42.29 10.49
N GLU A 103 -10.11 -42.53 10.89
CA GLU A 103 -11.04 -43.45 10.21
C GLU A 103 -11.49 -42.92 8.85
N SER A 104 -11.66 -41.60 8.70
CA SER A 104 -11.99 -40.96 7.40
C SER A 104 -10.93 -41.16 6.29
N LYS A 105 -9.70 -41.58 6.64
CA LYS A 105 -8.68 -42.05 5.69
C LYS A 105 -8.78 -43.55 5.40
N ALA A 106 -9.28 -44.35 6.34
CA ALA A 106 -9.54 -45.78 6.13
C ALA A 106 -10.74 -45.99 5.20
N ASP A 107 -11.82 -45.21 5.34
CA ASP A 107 -12.99 -45.32 4.46
C ASP A 107 -12.66 -44.99 2.99
N ARG A 108 -11.68 -44.11 2.75
CA ARG A 108 -11.18 -43.84 1.39
C ARG A 108 -10.34 -44.98 0.80
N LEU A 109 -10.01 -46.00 1.60
CA LEU A 109 -9.41 -47.26 1.16
C LEU A 109 -10.46 -48.38 1.01
N ALA A 110 -11.74 -48.17 1.36
CA ALA A 110 -12.77 -49.23 1.40
C ALA A 110 -13.06 -49.92 0.05
N ASN A 111 -12.60 -49.37 -1.08
CA ASN A 111 -12.56 -50.06 -2.39
C ASN A 111 -11.41 -51.08 -2.51
N LEU A 112 -11.10 -51.79 -1.43
CA LEU A 112 -9.92 -52.67 -1.26
C LEU A 112 -9.95 -53.95 -2.12
N GLY A 113 -11.12 -54.34 -2.64
CA GLY A 113 -11.32 -55.55 -3.45
C GLY A 113 -11.01 -55.43 -4.95
N SER A 114 -10.85 -54.21 -5.50
CA SER A 114 -10.64 -54.00 -6.94
C SER A 114 -9.16 -54.10 -7.35
N THR A 115 -8.87 -54.61 -8.55
CA THR A 115 -7.54 -54.48 -9.16
C THR A 115 -7.28 -53.02 -9.53
N VAL A 116 -6.14 -52.49 -9.11
CA VAL A 116 -5.86 -51.05 -9.26
C VAL A 116 -5.50 -50.73 -10.71
N SER A 117 -6.23 -49.80 -11.33
CA SER A 117 -6.10 -49.44 -12.74
C SER A 117 -4.89 -48.54 -13.06
N ASP A 118 -4.26 -47.93 -12.06
CA ASP A 118 -3.12 -47.04 -12.19
C ASP A 118 -1.94 -47.49 -11.30
N SER A 119 -0.82 -47.82 -11.93
CA SER A 119 0.43 -48.23 -11.26
C SER A 119 1.13 -47.07 -10.52
N SER A 120 0.78 -45.82 -10.83
CA SER A 120 1.31 -44.62 -10.19
C SER A 120 0.78 -44.47 -8.77
N LEU A 121 -0.51 -44.71 -8.54
CA LEU A 121 -1.16 -44.65 -7.22
C LEU A 121 -0.62 -45.74 -6.27
N VAL A 122 -0.48 -46.97 -6.77
CA VAL A 122 0.15 -48.08 -6.02
C VAL A 122 1.61 -47.75 -5.71
N THR A 123 2.37 -47.21 -6.66
CA THR A 123 3.75 -46.74 -6.42
C THR A 123 3.79 -45.66 -5.33
N TYR A 124 2.91 -44.66 -5.37
CA TYR A 124 2.92 -43.55 -4.42
C TYR A 124 2.64 -43.99 -2.99
N ALA A 125 1.64 -44.85 -2.78
CA ALA A 125 1.32 -45.41 -1.47
C ALA A 125 2.47 -46.26 -0.88
N ILE A 126 3.24 -46.92 -1.73
CA ILE A 126 4.28 -47.89 -1.33
C ILE A 126 5.68 -47.24 -1.27
N ASN A 127 5.88 -46.01 -1.75
CA ASN A 127 7.20 -45.37 -1.79
C ASN A 127 7.90 -45.29 -0.41
N GLY A 128 7.16 -45.17 0.70
CA GLY A 128 7.72 -45.23 2.06
C GLY A 128 8.24 -46.62 2.47
N LEU A 129 7.66 -47.70 1.93
CA LEU A 129 8.09 -49.08 2.18
C LEU A 129 9.34 -49.47 1.39
N ARG A 130 9.75 -48.67 0.40
CA ARG A 130 10.88 -48.96 -0.51
C ARG A 130 12.22 -49.10 0.21
N ALA A 131 12.37 -48.51 1.39
CA ALA A 131 13.54 -48.66 2.26
C ALA A 131 13.55 -49.98 3.07
N LYS A 132 12.40 -50.66 3.20
CA LYS A 132 12.21 -51.86 4.03
C LYS A 132 11.99 -53.14 3.21
N PHE A 133 11.28 -53.06 2.07
CA PHE A 133 10.96 -54.20 1.19
C PHE A 133 11.28 -53.93 -0.29
N PRO A 134 12.56 -53.69 -0.66
CA PRO A 134 12.93 -53.20 -1.98
C PRO A 134 12.58 -54.15 -3.14
N GLU A 135 12.68 -55.47 -2.93
CA GLU A 135 12.32 -56.46 -3.97
C GLU A 135 10.79 -56.63 -4.11
N LEU A 136 10.02 -56.53 -3.02
CA LEU A 136 8.56 -56.57 -3.11
C LEU A 136 7.99 -55.45 -3.99
N VAL A 137 8.53 -54.22 -3.85
CA VAL A 137 8.21 -53.08 -4.73
C VAL A 137 8.58 -53.38 -6.18
N ARG A 138 9.64 -54.16 -6.42
CA ARG A 138 10.07 -54.58 -7.77
C ARG A 138 9.13 -55.63 -8.36
N ILE A 139 8.63 -56.57 -7.56
CA ILE A 139 7.67 -57.60 -7.98
C ILE A 139 6.31 -56.98 -8.32
N ILE A 140 5.76 -56.14 -7.43
CA ILE A 140 4.45 -55.49 -7.61
C ILE A 140 4.38 -54.67 -8.91
N ARG A 141 5.49 -54.01 -9.28
CA ARG A 141 5.60 -53.17 -10.49
C ARG A 141 5.63 -53.92 -11.83
N HIS A 142 5.76 -55.25 -11.83
CA HIS A 142 5.85 -56.06 -13.06
C HIS A 142 4.81 -57.20 -13.09
N LYS A 143 3.72 -57.06 -12.33
CA LYS A 143 2.65 -58.05 -12.22
C LYS A 143 1.42 -57.57 -12.96
N GLU A 144 0.98 -58.32 -13.97
CA GLU A 144 -0.25 -58.04 -14.73
C GLU A 144 -1.27 -59.18 -14.56
N PRO A 145 -2.55 -58.88 -14.26
CA PRO A 145 -3.06 -57.58 -13.83
C PRO A 145 -2.44 -57.14 -12.49
N LEU A 146 -2.43 -55.83 -12.24
CA LEU A 146 -1.88 -55.25 -11.02
C LEU A 146 -2.62 -55.78 -9.78
N PRO A 147 -1.90 -56.13 -8.69
CA PRO A 147 -2.51 -56.71 -7.50
C PRO A 147 -3.45 -55.74 -6.80
N THR A 148 -4.46 -56.27 -6.10
CA THR A 148 -5.31 -55.47 -5.21
C THR A 148 -4.53 -55.00 -3.99
N PHE A 149 -5.00 -53.96 -3.29
CA PHE A 149 -4.33 -53.47 -2.08
C PHE A 149 -4.26 -54.54 -0.97
N ASP A 150 -5.26 -55.42 -0.83
CA ASP A 150 -5.19 -56.55 0.12
C ASP A 150 -4.19 -57.64 -0.30
N GLN A 151 -3.99 -57.87 -1.60
CA GLN A 151 -2.93 -58.75 -2.08
C GLN A 151 -1.55 -58.18 -1.78
N VAL A 152 -1.34 -56.87 -1.99
CA VAL A 152 -0.11 -56.17 -1.61
C VAL A 152 0.14 -56.28 -0.10
N ARG A 153 -0.88 -56.00 0.71
CA ARG A 153 -0.81 -56.10 2.18
C ARG A 153 -0.46 -57.52 2.65
N SER A 154 -1.09 -58.54 2.06
CA SER A 154 -0.81 -59.95 2.36
C SER A 154 0.63 -60.34 2.01
N MET A 155 1.16 -59.84 0.89
CA MET A 155 2.54 -60.07 0.48
C MET A 155 3.55 -59.38 1.42
N ILE A 156 3.26 -58.18 1.92
CA ILE A 156 4.09 -57.50 2.93
C ILE A 156 4.10 -58.30 4.25
N LEU A 157 2.93 -58.75 4.72
CA LEU A 157 2.82 -59.49 5.99
C LEU A 157 3.53 -60.85 5.96
N LEU A 158 3.59 -61.51 4.79
CA LEU A 158 4.39 -62.71 4.57
C LEU A 158 5.89 -62.40 4.69
N GLU A 159 6.39 -61.38 3.98
CA GLU A 159 7.82 -61.02 4.01
C GLU A 159 8.24 -60.47 5.40
N GLU A 160 7.35 -59.83 6.14
CA GLU A 160 7.56 -59.47 7.55
C GLU A 160 7.58 -60.68 8.49
N SER A 161 6.70 -61.67 8.28
CA SER A 161 6.72 -62.93 9.05
C SER A 161 8.00 -63.72 8.83
N ASP A 162 8.44 -63.88 7.58
CA ASP A 162 9.66 -64.61 7.24
C ASP A 162 10.91 -63.92 7.81
N MET A 163 10.96 -62.59 7.72
CA MET A 163 12.03 -61.79 8.36
C MET A 163 12.00 -61.87 9.90
N ALA A 164 10.82 -61.94 10.52
CA ALA A 164 10.69 -62.13 11.96
C ALA A 164 11.12 -63.54 12.40
N GLN A 165 10.83 -64.58 11.60
CA GLN A 165 11.30 -65.94 11.85
C GLN A 165 12.81 -66.07 11.68
N LEU A 166 13.41 -65.44 10.65
CA LEU A 166 14.88 -65.33 10.54
C LEU A 166 15.49 -64.61 11.75
N SER A 167 14.87 -63.50 12.20
CA SER A 167 15.34 -62.75 13.37
C SER A 167 15.32 -63.60 14.64
N HIS A 168 14.26 -64.37 14.87
CA HIS A 168 14.17 -65.31 16.00
C HIS A 168 15.19 -66.46 15.90
N ALA A 169 15.42 -67.01 14.71
CA ALA A 169 16.43 -68.04 14.50
C ALA A 169 17.84 -67.52 14.78
N LEU A 170 18.17 -66.31 14.29
CA LEU A 170 19.45 -65.64 14.52
C LEU A 170 19.66 -65.24 16.00
N SER A 171 18.60 -64.77 16.68
CA SER A 171 18.63 -64.46 18.12
C SER A 171 18.79 -65.70 19.02
N SER A 172 18.61 -66.91 18.49
CA SER A 172 18.68 -68.17 19.25
C SER A 172 20.04 -68.88 19.14
N ALA A 173 21.00 -68.36 18.37
CA ALA A 173 22.20 -69.08 17.96
C ALA A 173 23.50 -68.27 18.17
N HIS A 174 24.03 -68.25 19.40
CA HIS A 174 25.34 -67.65 19.70
C HIS A 174 26.27 -68.53 20.57
N ILE A 175 26.43 -69.79 20.12
CA ILE A 175 27.41 -70.79 20.58
C ILE A 175 27.80 -71.60 19.31
N THR A 176 29.06 -71.73 18.87
CA THR A 176 30.36 -71.17 19.32
C THR A 176 31.38 -71.12 18.16
N SER A 177 32.51 -70.42 18.38
CA SER A 177 33.86 -70.66 17.80
C SER A 177 34.11 -70.63 16.27
N SER A 178 34.99 -69.68 15.88
CA SER A 178 36.09 -69.80 14.87
C SER A 178 35.81 -70.18 13.40
N SER A 179 36.02 -69.19 12.50
CA SER A 179 36.83 -69.21 11.24
C SER A 179 36.62 -70.29 10.13
N PRO A 180 37.03 -70.04 8.87
CA PRO A 180 36.98 -68.80 8.06
C PRO A 180 36.55 -69.05 6.57
N THR A 181 36.44 -67.97 5.77
CA THR A 181 36.74 -67.91 4.31
C THR A 181 36.06 -68.88 3.30
N VAL A 182 35.08 -68.34 2.56
CA VAL A 182 34.80 -68.52 1.10
C VAL A 182 34.50 -69.93 0.51
N LEU A 183 33.33 -70.05 -0.15
CA LEU A 183 33.25 -70.55 -1.54
C LEU A 183 31.93 -70.17 -2.27
N LEU A 184 31.85 -70.51 -3.56
CA LEU A 184 30.83 -70.11 -4.55
C LEU A 184 29.73 -71.18 -4.75
N ALA A 185 28.80 -70.87 -5.67
CA ALA A 185 28.01 -71.81 -6.50
C ALA A 185 26.64 -72.26 -5.92
N THR A 186 25.57 -72.49 -6.70
CA THR A 186 25.33 -72.31 -8.16
C THR A 186 23.84 -72.39 -8.49
N ASN A 187 23.43 -71.88 -9.67
CA ASN A 187 22.36 -72.45 -10.54
C ASN A 187 20.88 -72.47 -10.07
N ASN A 188 19.88 -72.50 -10.97
CA ASN A 188 19.82 -71.84 -12.30
C ASN A 188 18.37 -71.62 -12.75
N THR A 189 18.22 -70.75 -13.77
CA THR A 189 17.13 -70.63 -14.75
C THR A 189 16.07 -71.74 -14.86
N ASN A 190 14.81 -71.36 -15.11
CA ASN A 190 14.13 -71.52 -16.41
C ASN A 190 12.64 -71.08 -16.36
N PRO A 191 11.97 -70.82 -17.50
CA PRO A 191 12.41 -70.17 -18.75
C PRO A 191 11.40 -69.03 -19.14
N LYS A 192 11.28 -68.43 -20.33
CA LYS A 192 11.92 -68.57 -21.66
C LYS A 192 11.76 -67.24 -22.45
N THR A 193 12.74 -66.92 -23.30
CA THR A 193 12.67 -66.16 -24.59
C THR A 193 11.53 -65.15 -24.87
N GLY A 194 11.79 -63.90 -25.30
CA GLY A 194 13.07 -63.19 -25.43
C GLY A 194 13.13 -62.13 -26.56
N SER A 195 14.20 -61.31 -26.52
CA SER A 195 14.84 -60.56 -27.62
C SER A 195 14.02 -59.46 -28.36
N THR A 196 14.60 -58.31 -28.75
CA THR A 196 16.00 -58.09 -29.18
C THR A 196 16.51 -56.64 -28.94
N GLN A 197 17.73 -56.49 -28.37
CA GLN A 197 18.71 -55.36 -28.41
C GLN A 197 18.26 -53.92 -28.02
N GLN A 198 18.99 -53.10 -27.22
CA GLN A 198 20.43 -52.78 -27.04
C GLN A 198 21.04 -51.93 -28.19
N LEU A 199 22.00 -50.99 -28.01
CA LEU A 199 22.83 -50.48 -26.89
C LEU A 199 22.74 -48.92 -26.85
N GLY A 200 23.29 -48.13 -25.92
CA GLY A 200 24.03 -48.35 -24.66
C GLY A 200 25.08 -47.25 -24.38
N GLY A 201 25.31 -46.87 -23.11
CA GLY A 201 26.32 -45.88 -22.68
C GLY A 201 26.17 -45.48 -21.20
N GLU A 202 27.24 -45.47 -20.42
CA GLU A 202 27.17 -45.42 -18.94
C GLU A 202 27.56 -44.07 -18.30
N LEU A 203 27.01 -43.81 -17.11
CA LEU A 203 27.40 -42.73 -16.18
C LEU A 203 28.17 -43.27 -14.96
N CYS A 204 28.88 -42.39 -14.25
CA CYS A 204 29.67 -42.76 -13.07
C CYS A 204 28.81 -43.34 -11.92
N ARG A 205 28.96 -44.65 -11.66
CA ARG A 205 28.17 -45.40 -10.68
C ARG A 205 28.30 -44.91 -9.22
N ASN A 206 29.36 -44.16 -8.89
CA ASN A 206 29.53 -43.56 -7.54
C ASN A 206 28.89 -42.16 -7.41
N PHE A 207 28.56 -41.48 -8.51
CA PHE A 207 27.81 -40.22 -8.45
C PHE A 207 26.34 -40.48 -8.10
N GLN A 208 25.71 -41.48 -8.75
CA GLN A 208 24.34 -41.94 -8.44
C GLN A 208 24.17 -42.54 -7.03
N ARG A 209 25.25 -42.76 -6.27
CA ARG A 209 25.23 -43.32 -4.91
C ARG A 209 25.71 -42.34 -3.83
N GLY A 210 25.87 -41.06 -4.16
CA GLY A 210 26.13 -39.98 -3.19
C GLY A 210 27.50 -40.01 -2.46
N SER A 211 28.35 -41.00 -2.71
CA SER A 211 29.60 -41.24 -1.97
C SER A 211 30.85 -40.63 -2.63
N CYS A 212 30.69 -39.71 -3.58
CA CYS A 212 31.81 -39.11 -4.32
C CYS A 212 32.44 -37.92 -3.58
N THR A 213 33.61 -38.14 -2.98
CA THR A 213 34.34 -37.15 -2.15
C THR A 213 35.00 -35.99 -2.91
N TYR A 214 34.91 -35.94 -4.24
CA TYR A 214 35.61 -34.94 -5.07
C TYR A 214 34.76 -33.72 -5.50
N GLY A 215 33.47 -33.70 -5.15
CA GLY A 215 32.58 -32.57 -5.41
C GLY A 215 32.63 -32.05 -6.85
N SER A 216 32.72 -30.74 -7.02
CA SER A 216 32.76 -30.02 -8.31
C SER A 216 34.03 -30.26 -9.16
N ARG A 217 34.93 -31.17 -8.76
CA ARG A 217 36.14 -31.54 -9.53
C ARG A 217 36.09 -32.94 -10.13
N CYS A 218 34.92 -33.60 -10.14
CA CYS A 218 34.75 -34.92 -10.75
C CYS A 218 34.83 -34.87 -12.29
N LYS A 219 35.83 -35.56 -12.88
CA LYS A 219 36.11 -35.53 -14.34
C LYS A 219 35.13 -36.29 -15.24
N PHE A 220 33.98 -36.77 -14.73
CA PHE A 220 32.99 -37.54 -15.49
C PHE A 220 31.72 -36.74 -15.86
N ILE A 221 31.76 -35.42 -15.79
CA ILE A 221 30.64 -34.54 -16.22
C ILE A 221 31.12 -33.54 -17.27
N LEU A 222 31.06 -33.95 -18.53
CA LEU A 222 30.45 -33.19 -19.64
C LEU A 222 30.55 -34.01 -20.93
N GLY A 223 29.41 -34.24 -21.57
CA GLY A 223 29.24 -35.09 -22.76
C GLY A 223 27.92 -34.77 -23.45
N SER A 224 27.63 -33.48 -23.57
CA SER A 224 26.39 -32.92 -24.13
C SER A 224 26.42 -32.88 -25.65
N ASN A 225 25.31 -33.23 -26.28
CA ASN A 225 24.95 -32.84 -27.65
C ASN A 225 23.46 -32.47 -27.67
N ASP A 226 23.01 -31.42 -28.35
CA ASP A 226 23.77 -30.26 -28.86
C ASP A 226 22.78 -29.08 -29.01
N THR A 227 23.07 -27.88 -28.51
CA THR A 227 23.66 -26.75 -29.26
C THR A 227 23.70 -25.52 -28.32
N ARG A 228 24.49 -24.44 -28.48
CA ARG A 228 25.49 -23.97 -29.49
C ARG A 228 26.40 -22.95 -28.75
N SER A 229 27.56 -22.50 -29.22
CA SER A 229 28.33 -22.81 -30.44
C SER A 229 29.85 -22.90 -30.14
N ARG A 230 30.66 -21.86 -30.42
CA ARG A 230 32.12 -21.82 -30.25
C ARG A 230 32.70 -20.39 -30.21
N SER A 231 33.69 -20.17 -29.34
CA SER A 231 35.02 -19.66 -29.76
C SER A 231 36.16 -19.99 -28.76
N THR A 232 37.32 -20.23 -29.34
CA THR A 232 38.69 -20.58 -28.88
C THR A 232 39.40 -19.53 -27.98
N THR A 233 40.52 -19.68 -27.22
CA THR A 233 41.55 -20.71 -26.80
C THR A 233 42.59 -20.01 -25.85
N ASN A 234 43.63 -20.55 -25.15
CA ASN A 234 44.22 -21.89 -24.86
C ASN A 234 45.25 -21.84 -23.67
N GLY A 235 45.46 -22.97 -22.96
CA GLY A 235 46.73 -23.36 -22.28
C GLY A 235 47.18 -22.69 -20.94
N ALA A 236 48.14 -23.22 -20.16
CA ALA A 236 48.67 -24.60 -20.00
C ALA A 236 49.63 -24.76 -18.77
N ASN A 237 49.55 -25.89 -18.02
CA ASN A 237 50.60 -26.54 -17.15
C ASN A 237 51.21 -25.79 -15.92
N SER A 238 51.81 -26.41 -14.87
CA SER A 238 51.84 -27.82 -14.35
C SER A 238 52.59 -27.97 -12.97
N ASN A 239 52.20 -28.97 -12.13
CA ASN A 239 53.03 -29.73 -11.14
C ASN A 239 53.66 -29.02 -9.89
N SER A 240 54.04 -29.65 -8.74
CA SER A 240 53.82 -31.02 -8.18
C SER A 240 54.23 -31.23 -6.67
N LYS A 241 53.38 -31.93 -5.89
CA LYS A 241 53.61 -32.93 -4.78
C LYS A 241 54.33 -32.62 -3.40
N PRO A 242 54.16 -33.49 -2.34
CA PRO A 242 54.41 -33.24 -0.88
C PRO A 242 55.34 -34.33 -0.21
N PRO A 243 55.27 -34.85 1.07
CA PRO A 243 54.54 -34.51 2.34
C PRO A 243 55.31 -34.72 3.72
N GLY A 244 54.65 -34.46 4.89
CA GLY A 244 54.90 -35.07 6.23
C GLY A 244 55.19 -34.11 7.44
N SER A 245 55.21 -34.48 8.74
CA SER A 245 54.40 -35.44 9.55
C SER A 245 54.71 -35.49 11.10
N LYS A 246 53.85 -34.93 11.99
CA LYS A 246 53.70 -35.21 13.47
C LYS A 246 54.96 -34.99 14.41
N PRO A 247 54.91 -35.20 15.78
CA PRO A 247 54.10 -34.52 16.82
C PRO A 247 54.87 -34.16 18.16
N ALA A 248 54.14 -33.66 19.20
CA ALA A 248 54.26 -33.98 20.66
C ALA A 248 54.85 -33.01 21.74
N THR A 249 53.96 -32.62 22.69
CA THR A 249 54.06 -32.64 24.20
C THR A 249 54.92 -31.70 25.07
N ARG A 250 54.40 -31.46 26.31
CA ARG A 250 55.05 -31.10 27.62
C ARG A 250 55.51 -29.65 27.90
N ASP A 251 55.57 -29.14 29.16
CA ASP A 251 54.84 -29.46 30.42
C ASP A 251 55.00 -28.35 31.51
N SER A 252 54.02 -28.21 32.43
CA SER A 252 54.16 -27.77 33.85
C SER A 252 54.50 -26.32 34.31
N LEU A 253 54.19 -26.07 35.62
CA LEU A 253 54.56 -24.97 36.55
C LEU A 253 53.89 -23.57 36.38
N GLN A 254 53.67 -22.77 37.43
CA GLN A 254 53.08 -23.00 38.78
C GLN A 254 52.68 -21.63 39.43
N ILE A 255 51.99 -21.63 40.58
CA ILE A 255 51.40 -20.43 41.24
C ILE A 255 52.33 -19.87 42.35
N PRO A 256 52.17 -18.60 42.77
CA PRO A 256 51.77 -18.36 44.17
C PRO A 256 50.67 -17.29 44.37
N LYS A 257 50.06 -17.29 45.57
CA LYS A 257 49.05 -16.32 46.05
C LYS A 257 49.64 -15.38 47.11
N SER A 258 49.07 -14.19 47.30
CA SER A 258 48.74 -13.63 48.64
C SER A 258 47.90 -12.36 48.57
N ASP A 259 47.22 -12.04 49.68
CA ASP A 259 46.16 -11.04 49.81
C ASP A 259 46.67 -9.61 50.12
N THR A 260 45.86 -8.60 49.82
CA THR A 260 45.52 -7.51 50.78
C THR A 260 44.31 -6.67 50.32
N GLN A 261 43.67 -5.97 51.25
CA GLN A 261 42.46 -5.15 51.04
C GLN A 261 42.80 -3.67 50.83
N THR A 262 42.01 -2.94 50.02
CA THR A 262 41.49 -1.59 50.37
C THR A 262 40.33 -1.18 49.45
N ASN A 263 39.52 -0.20 49.88
CA ASN A 263 38.36 0.32 49.14
C ASN A 263 38.77 1.29 48.02
N THR A 264 38.03 1.32 46.89
CA THR A 264 37.04 2.39 46.56
C THR A 264 36.69 2.46 45.05
N SER A 265 35.39 2.69 44.77
CA SER A 265 34.86 3.46 43.63
C SER A 265 34.94 2.94 42.17
N HIS A 266 33.94 3.40 41.40
CA HIS A 266 33.79 3.42 39.93
C HIS A 266 33.71 2.11 39.13
N ALA A 267 32.66 2.02 38.30
CA ALA A 267 32.49 1.03 37.26
C ALA A 267 33.13 1.51 35.93
N PRO A 268 33.79 0.63 35.16
CA PRO A 268 34.35 0.97 33.85
C PRO A 268 33.40 0.68 32.69
N TYR A 269 33.37 1.58 31.70
CA TYR A 269 32.93 1.26 30.34
C TYR A 269 34.07 0.56 29.57
N SER A 270 33.74 -0.41 28.71
CA SER A 270 34.61 -0.92 27.62
C SER A 270 33.83 -0.79 26.30
N HIS A 271 34.05 0.18 25.41
CA HIS A 271 35.28 0.79 24.89
C HIS A 271 36.03 -0.10 23.88
N PHE A 272 35.84 0.19 22.60
CA PHE A 272 36.75 -0.11 21.49
C PHE A 272 37.11 1.24 20.83
N GLY A 273 38.34 1.72 21.01
CA GLY A 273 38.95 2.76 20.16
C GLY A 273 39.83 2.08 19.10
N ILE A 274 41.01 2.57 18.67
CA ILE A 274 41.98 3.63 19.06
C ILE A 274 42.90 3.79 17.80
N PRO A 275 43.71 4.86 17.54
CA PRO A 275 43.85 6.20 18.13
C PRO A 275 43.68 7.36 17.11
N ALA A 276 43.76 8.60 17.61
CA ALA A 276 44.43 9.70 16.89
C ALA A 276 45.46 10.35 17.84
N GLN A 277 46.70 10.59 17.38
CA GLN A 277 47.73 11.30 18.16
C GLN A 277 48.89 11.81 17.29
N LEU A 278 49.01 13.14 17.15
CA LEU A 278 50.18 13.95 17.51
C LEU A 278 50.02 15.40 17.02
N GLN A 279 50.69 16.33 17.70
CA GLN A 279 50.57 17.78 17.46
C GLN A 279 51.97 18.44 17.43
N SER A 280 52.02 19.67 16.89
CA SER A 280 53.15 20.62 16.88
C SER A 280 54.35 20.35 15.95
N ALA A 281 54.45 21.17 14.89
CA ALA A 281 55.65 21.92 14.49
C ALA A 281 55.34 22.88 13.32
N MET A 282 55.94 24.08 13.32
CA MET A 282 56.00 25.04 12.20
C MET A 282 57.49 25.18 11.80
N PRO A 283 57.86 25.48 10.54
CA PRO A 283 57.63 26.81 9.92
C PRO A 283 57.28 26.81 8.42
N ALA A 284 57.12 28.03 7.87
CA ALA A 284 56.59 28.31 6.52
C ALA A 284 57.65 28.35 5.40
N HIS A 285 57.21 28.33 4.13
CA HIS A 285 57.83 29.15 3.07
C HIS A 285 56.89 29.45 1.87
N GLN A 286 56.70 30.75 1.61
CA GLN A 286 56.42 31.47 0.34
C GLN A 286 55.18 31.17 -0.57
N VAL A 287 54.73 32.26 -1.20
CA VAL A 287 53.64 32.42 -2.20
C VAL A 287 54.26 33.09 -3.45
N PRO A 288 53.72 32.92 -4.68
CA PRO A 288 52.82 33.93 -5.26
C PRO A 288 51.64 33.29 -6.05
N GLN A 289 50.39 33.78 -6.09
CA GLN A 289 49.77 35.12 -6.07
C GLN A 289 49.77 35.86 -7.43
N ALA A 290 48.59 35.92 -8.06
CA ALA A 290 48.14 36.88 -9.09
C ALA A 290 46.60 36.73 -9.27
N GLN A 291 45.78 37.77 -9.49
CA GLN A 291 45.90 39.19 -9.12
C GLN A 291 44.48 39.82 -9.15
N PHE A 292 44.13 40.71 -8.21
CA PHE A 292 42.86 41.48 -8.23
C PHE A 292 43.00 42.76 -9.08
N PRO A 293 41.87 43.42 -9.45
CA PRO A 293 41.51 44.62 -8.69
C PRO A 293 40.01 44.77 -8.35
N LEU A 294 39.73 45.56 -7.31
CA LEU A 294 38.38 46.03 -6.95
C LEU A 294 38.05 47.36 -7.66
N ALA A 295 36.77 47.73 -7.67
CA ALA A 295 36.34 49.13 -7.66
C ALA A 295 35.24 49.34 -6.60
N GLN A 296 35.24 50.50 -5.95
CA GLN A 296 34.22 50.95 -5.00
C GLN A 296 33.38 52.05 -5.64
N GLN A 297 32.10 52.18 -5.29
CA GLN A 297 31.53 53.34 -4.56
C GLN A 297 29.99 53.30 -4.51
N SER A 298 29.40 54.21 -3.74
CA SER A 298 27.97 54.35 -3.49
C SER A 298 27.35 55.49 -4.30
N GLN A 299 26.03 55.42 -4.56
CA GLN A 299 25.04 56.45 -4.16
C GLN A 299 23.65 56.26 -4.80
N GLN A 300 22.63 56.46 -3.95
CA GLN A 300 21.31 57.03 -4.26
C GLN A 300 20.39 56.33 -5.29
N ALA A 301 19.12 56.77 -5.31
CA ALA A 301 18.02 56.14 -6.02
C ALA A 301 17.55 56.98 -7.21
N ASN A 302 16.96 56.34 -8.22
CA ASN A 302 15.73 56.84 -8.84
C ASN A 302 14.98 55.81 -9.69
N ILE A 303 13.76 56.17 -10.06
CA ILE A 303 12.74 55.35 -10.74
C ILE A 303 13.01 55.25 -12.26
N ALA A 304 12.95 54.05 -12.85
CA ALA A 304 12.73 53.84 -14.29
C ALA A 304 12.16 52.44 -14.61
N THR A 305 11.54 52.30 -15.78
CA THR A 305 10.75 51.14 -16.25
C THR A 305 11.52 50.15 -17.14
N HIS A 306 10.89 48.99 -17.37
CA HIS A 306 11.02 48.02 -18.48
C HIS A 306 11.91 46.76 -18.39
N THR A 307 11.29 45.68 -18.89
CA THR A 307 11.85 44.44 -19.50
C THR A 307 12.82 43.58 -18.70
N VAL A 308 12.33 42.39 -18.30
CA VAL A 308 13.15 41.22 -17.94
C VAL A 308 13.29 40.32 -19.16
N ALA A 309 14.52 39.93 -19.51
CA ALA A 309 14.79 38.94 -20.54
C ALA A 309 14.86 37.53 -19.94
N ALA A 310 14.38 36.52 -20.68
CA ALA A 310 14.50 35.12 -20.26
C ALA A 310 15.95 34.62 -20.35
N GLN A 311 16.42 33.90 -19.32
CA GLN A 311 17.65 33.11 -19.38
C GLN A 311 17.30 31.63 -19.33
N GLN A 312 17.89 30.86 -20.25
CA GLN A 312 17.67 29.42 -20.38
C GLN A 312 18.47 28.66 -19.32
N GLN A 313 17.85 27.72 -18.62
CA GLN A 313 18.57 26.68 -17.88
C GLN A 313 19.03 25.58 -18.86
N ALA A 314 20.25 25.08 -18.67
CA ALA A 314 20.84 24.07 -19.56
C ALA A 314 20.47 22.64 -19.13
N HIS A 315 20.02 21.82 -20.07
CA HIS A 315 19.79 20.39 -19.83
C HIS A 315 21.10 19.60 -19.72
N LEU A 316 21.15 18.66 -18.76
CA LEU A 316 22.13 17.58 -18.74
C LEU A 316 21.61 16.38 -19.58
N PRO A 317 22.47 15.70 -20.36
CA PRO A 317 22.04 14.61 -21.24
C PRO A 317 21.88 13.26 -20.50
N LEU A 318 20.85 12.50 -20.88
CA LEU A 318 20.67 11.10 -20.48
C LEU A 318 21.50 10.14 -21.35
N PRO A 319 21.91 8.97 -20.82
CA PRO A 319 22.77 8.02 -21.54
C PRO A 319 22.01 7.23 -22.63
N PRO A 320 22.68 6.80 -23.72
CA PRO A 320 22.06 6.08 -24.83
C PRO A 320 21.99 4.55 -24.61
N ASN A 321 21.18 3.91 -25.47
CA ASN A 321 21.02 2.45 -25.68
C ASN A 321 20.22 1.65 -24.63
N PHE A 322 18.90 1.60 -24.83
CA PHE A 322 18.19 0.32 -24.88
C PHE A 322 17.54 0.17 -26.26
N GLY A 323 17.67 -1.02 -26.88
CA GLY A 323 17.39 -1.23 -28.31
C GLY A 323 16.04 -1.86 -28.61
N ASN A 324 15.50 -1.55 -29.79
CA ASN A 324 14.26 -2.10 -30.35
C ASN A 324 14.23 -3.65 -30.36
N GLN A 325 13.13 -4.25 -29.87
CA GLN A 325 12.58 -5.50 -30.43
C GLN A 325 11.20 -5.87 -29.86
N PHE A 326 10.12 -5.35 -30.47
CA PHE A 326 8.79 -6.01 -30.52
C PHE A 326 8.06 -5.55 -31.81
N PRO A 327 7.09 -6.34 -32.35
CA PRO A 327 6.73 -6.25 -33.77
C PRO A 327 5.80 -5.08 -34.13
N GLN A 328 5.93 -4.59 -35.36
CA GLN A 328 5.01 -3.61 -35.93
C GLN A 328 3.66 -4.26 -36.27
N ALA A 329 2.58 -3.74 -35.67
CA ALA A 329 1.23 -3.82 -36.19
C ALA A 329 0.84 -2.44 -36.74
N GLY A 330 0.29 -2.39 -37.96
CA GLY A 330 0.13 -1.14 -38.71
C GLY A 330 -1.02 -0.27 -38.24
N GLY A 331 -0.77 0.61 -37.28
CA GLY A 331 -1.62 1.77 -36.95
C GLY A 331 -0.77 3.02 -36.83
N ASN A 332 -1.17 4.13 -37.47
CA ASN A 332 -0.41 5.39 -37.43
C ASN A 332 -0.58 6.07 -36.06
N ILE A 333 0.32 5.77 -35.12
CA ILE A 333 0.47 6.55 -33.88
C ILE A 333 1.03 7.93 -34.26
N PHE A 334 0.17 8.93 -34.29
CA PHE A 334 0.55 10.30 -34.64
C PHE A 334 1.10 11.01 -33.39
N TYR A 335 2.35 10.74 -33.04
CA TYR A 335 3.08 11.58 -32.09
C TYR A 335 3.13 13.01 -32.63
N PRO A 336 2.82 14.04 -31.83
CA PRO A 336 3.09 15.42 -32.23
C PRO A 336 4.60 15.60 -32.32
N GLY A 337 5.12 15.62 -33.55
CA GLY A 337 6.49 16.04 -33.82
C GLY A 337 6.70 17.51 -33.47
N ASN A 338 7.93 18.01 -33.62
CA ASN A 338 8.25 19.43 -33.39
C ASN A 338 7.48 20.34 -34.36
N TYR A 339 6.26 20.72 -34.00
CA TYR A 339 5.54 21.83 -34.61
C TYR A 339 6.30 23.11 -34.29
N ALA A 340 6.72 23.82 -35.32
CA ALA A 340 7.25 25.16 -35.15
C ALA A 340 6.06 26.05 -34.76
N TYR A 341 6.02 26.47 -33.48
CA TYR A 341 4.95 27.29 -32.89
C TYR A 341 4.45 28.33 -33.89
N THR A 342 3.23 28.15 -34.40
CA THR A 342 2.66 29.09 -35.37
C THR A 342 2.18 30.32 -34.60
N LEU A 343 3.11 31.26 -34.40
CA LEU A 343 2.86 32.56 -33.76
C LEU A 343 1.54 33.14 -34.27
N LEU A 344 0.56 33.22 -33.37
CA LEU A 344 -0.75 33.78 -33.69
C LEU A 344 -0.58 35.19 -34.25
N THR A 345 -1.41 35.53 -35.24
CA THR A 345 -1.60 36.94 -35.59
C THR A 345 -2.08 37.70 -34.34
N LYS A 346 -1.78 39.00 -34.26
CA LYS A 346 -2.23 39.84 -33.13
C LYS A 346 -3.76 39.78 -33.01
N GLU A 347 -4.43 39.69 -34.13
CA GLU A 347 -5.88 39.64 -34.30
C GLU A 347 -6.46 38.31 -33.78
N GLU A 348 -5.88 37.14 -34.14
CA GLU A 348 -6.23 35.85 -33.52
C GLU A 348 -5.94 35.82 -32.01
N GLY A 349 -4.80 36.39 -31.59
CA GLY A 349 -4.40 36.42 -30.18
C GLY A 349 -5.37 37.24 -29.32
N LEU A 350 -5.87 38.36 -29.85
CA LEU A 350 -6.91 39.15 -29.20
C LEU A 350 -8.26 38.44 -29.20
N GLU A 351 -8.70 37.86 -30.32
CA GLU A 351 -9.97 37.11 -30.39
C GLU A 351 -10.03 35.97 -29.35
N VAL A 352 -8.97 35.17 -29.27
CA VAL A 352 -8.89 34.04 -28.33
C VAL A 352 -8.77 34.52 -26.88
N TYR A 353 -8.04 35.61 -26.61
CA TYR A 353 -7.94 36.19 -25.27
C TYR A 353 -9.26 36.81 -24.80
N GLU A 354 -9.93 37.60 -25.64
CA GLU A 354 -11.22 38.23 -25.34
C GLU A 354 -12.31 37.18 -25.06
N ASP A 355 -12.31 36.05 -25.78
CA ASP A 355 -13.27 34.97 -25.56
C ASP A 355 -13.04 34.20 -24.24
N MET A 356 -11.79 33.84 -23.94
CA MET A 356 -11.44 33.21 -22.66
C MET A 356 -11.75 34.14 -21.48
N TYR A 357 -11.46 35.44 -21.62
CA TYR A 357 -11.74 36.43 -20.59
C TYR A 357 -13.25 36.67 -20.43
N LEU A 358 -14.00 36.73 -21.52
CA LEU A 358 -15.46 36.82 -21.50
C LEU A 358 -16.08 35.59 -20.81
N GLY A 359 -15.63 34.38 -21.16
CA GLY A 359 -16.06 33.14 -20.52
C GLY A 359 -15.82 33.17 -19.02
N ARG A 360 -14.58 33.43 -18.59
CA ARG A 360 -14.18 33.56 -17.18
C ARG A 360 -15.07 34.57 -16.43
N ALA A 361 -15.13 35.81 -16.93
CA ALA A 361 -15.84 36.90 -16.26
C ALA A 361 -17.36 36.70 -16.24
N PHE A 362 -17.90 35.99 -17.23
CA PHE A 362 -19.30 35.59 -17.25
C PHE A 362 -19.59 34.52 -16.19
N GLU A 363 -18.79 33.46 -16.12
CA GLU A 363 -18.94 32.38 -15.13
C GLU A 363 -18.77 32.87 -13.68
N ASP A 364 -17.80 33.76 -13.41
CA ASP A 364 -17.65 34.38 -12.10
C ASP A 364 -18.83 35.33 -11.77
N MET A 365 -19.51 35.89 -12.76
CA MET A 365 -20.77 36.63 -12.58
C MET A 365 -21.96 35.68 -12.37
N CYS A 366 -21.99 34.51 -13.03
CA CYS A 366 -22.97 33.45 -12.76
C CYS A 366 -22.91 33.01 -11.30
N ALA A 367 -21.71 32.76 -10.77
CA ALA A 367 -21.50 32.46 -9.36
C ALA A 367 -22.06 33.56 -8.44
N GLN A 368 -21.72 34.83 -8.68
CA GLN A 368 -22.23 35.96 -7.90
C GLN A 368 -23.76 36.08 -7.94
N MET A 369 -24.40 35.75 -9.07
CA MET A 369 -25.85 35.87 -9.24
C MET A 369 -26.61 34.65 -8.69
N TYR A 370 -25.99 33.48 -8.69
CA TYR A 370 -26.49 32.29 -7.99
C TYR A 370 -26.55 32.53 -6.48
N TYR A 371 -25.45 32.97 -5.85
CA TYR A 371 -25.43 33.33 -4.42
C TYR A 371 -26.37 34.50 -4.05
N ARG A 372 -26.82 35.30 -5.04
CA ARG A 372 -27.84 36.36 -4.86
C ARG A 372 -29.28 35.88 -5.14
N GLY A 373 -29.50 34.58 -5.32
CA GLY A 373 -30.82 33.99 -5.59
C GLY A 373 -31.46 34.48 -6.89
N LYS A 374 -30.66 34.77 -7.94
CA LYS A 374 -31.15 35.24 -9.25
C LYS A 374 -31.18 34.17 -10.33
N MET A 375 -30.44 33.08 -10.13
CA MET A 375 -30.45 31.89 -10.99
C MET A 375 -31.21 30.76 -10.29
N PHE A 376 -31.82 29.87 -11.08
CA PHE A 376 -32.69 28.80 -10.58
C PHE A 376 -32.23 27.43 -11.10
N GLY A 377 -32.33 26.41 -10.25
CA GLY A 377 -31.81 25.06 -10.54
C GLY A 377 -30.31 24.92 -10.25
N PHE A 378 -29.72 23.81 -10.68
CA PHE A 378 -28.28 23.54 -10.53
C PHE A 378 -27.49 24.32 -11.57
N VAL A 379 -26.57 25.19 -11.11
CA VAL A 379 -25.69 25.98 -11.98
C VAL A 379 -24.34 25.29 -12.11
N HIS A 380 -23.97 24.92 -13.33
CA HIS A 380 -22.76 24.16 -13.65
C HIS A 380 -21.79 25.03 -14.45
N LEU A 381 -20.79 25.57 -13.76
CA LEU A 381 -19.82 26.50 -14.33
C LEU A 381 -18.75 25.77 -15.15
N TYR A 382 -18.31 26.36 -16.26
CA TYR A 382 -17.22 25.87 -17.12
C TYR A 382 -15.82 26.33 -16.66
N ASN A 383 -15.75 27.12 -15.59
CA ASN A 383 -14.58 27.94 -15.25
C ASN A 383 -13.30 27.11 -14.99
N GLY A 384 -12.27 27.38 -15.79
CA GLY A 384 -10.97 26.69 -15.79
C GLY A 384 -10.64 26.08 -17.16
N GLN A 385 -11.68 25.68 -17.90
CA GLN A 385 -11.57 24.93 -19.15
C GLN A 385 -11.64 25.83 -20.40
N GLU A 386 -11.64 27.16 -20.27
CA GLU A 386 -11.93 28.12 -21.34
C GLU A 386 -10.98 28.02 -22.55
N ALA A 387 -9.76 27.53 -22.34
CA ALA A 387 -8.79 27.23 -23.39
C ALA A 387 -9.30 26.14 -24.37
N VAL A 388 -10.06 25.16 -23.88
CA VAL A 388 -10.65 24.09 -24.70
C VAL A 388 -11.74 24.66 -25.61
N SER A 389 -12.76 25.33 -25.03
CA SER A 389 -13.82 26.00 -25.80
C SER A 389 -13.27 26.99 -26.82
N SER A 390 -12.40 27.92 -26.40
CA SER A 390 -11.89 29.00 -27.25
C SER A 390 -10.94 28.48 -28.35
N GLY A 391 -10.08 27.51 -28.01
CA GLY A 391 -9.13 26.91 -28.95
C GLY A 391 -9.81 26.18 -30.10
N PHE A 392 -10.93 25.49 -29.83
CA PHE A 392 -11.74 24.80 -30.85
C PHE A 392 -12.76 25.70 -31.56
N ILE A 393 -13.57 26.46 -30.81
CA ILE A 393 -14.75 27.13 -31.38
C ILE A 393 -14.36 28.35 -32.24
N LYS A 394 -13.26 29.04 -31.93
CA LYS A 394 -12.69 30.13 -32.77
C LYS A 394 -11.95 29.64 -34.03
N LEU A 395 -12.28 28.44 -34.51
CA LEU A 395 -11.86 27.89 -35.80
C LEU A 395 -13.08 27.45 -36.66
N LEU A 396 -14.28 27.61 -36.12
CA LEU A 396 -15.53 27.23 -36.79
C LEU A 396 -16.08 28.37 -37.67
N LYS A 397 -16.74 27.97 -38.75
CA LYS A 397 -17.65 28.80 -39.53
C LYS A 397 -18.98 28.97 -38.78
N LYS A 398 -19.88 29.81 -39.31
CA LYS A 398 -21.23 29.94 -38.76
C LYS A 398 -22.03 28.65 -38.92
N GLU A 399 -21.82 27.94 -40.03
CA GLU A 399 -22.54 26.76 -40.49
C GLU A 399 -22.16 25.46 -39.75
N ASP A 400 -20.99 25.44 -39.11
CA ASP A 400 -20.56 24.31 -38.29
C ASP A 400 -21.36 24.23 -36.99
N SER A 401 -21.58 23.01 -36.50
CA SER A 401 -22.40 22.73 -35.32
C SER A 401 -21.58 22.45 -34.06
N VAL A 402 -22.09 22.90 -32.91
CA VAL A 402 -21.54 22.57 -31.58
C VAL A 402 -22.61 21.86 -30.78
N VAL A 403 -22.28 20.66 -30.27
CA VAL A 403 -23.01 20.00 -29.18
C VAL A 403 -22.18 20.10 -27.91
N SER A 404 -22.83 20.48 -26.82
CA SER A 404 -22.16 20.82 -25.56
C SER A 404 -22.44 19.80 -24.45
N THR A 405 -21.57 19.84 -23.44
CA THR A 405 -21.84 19.32 -22.10
C THR A 405 -22.94 20.14 -21.40
N TYR A 406 -23.35 19.71 -20.21
CA TYR A 406 -24.21 20.44 -19.28
C TYR A 406 -23.58 21.74 -18.71
N ARG A 407 -22.35 22.11 -19.11
CA ARG A 407 -21.66 23.37 -18.80
C ARG A 407 -21.61 24.25 -20.06
N ASP A 408 -22.78 24.55 -20.63
CA ASP A 408 -22.90 25.06 -22.00
C ASP A 408 -22.73 26.58 -22.17
N HIS A 409 -22.48 27.33 -21.09
CA HIS A 409 -22.52 28.80 -21.13
C HIS A 409 -21.36 29.35 -21.94
N VAL A 410 -20.13 28.90 -21.66
CA VAL A 410 -18.93 29.30 -22.41
C VAL A 410 -18.98 28.79 -23.84
N HIS A 411 -19.43 27.55 -24.11
CA HIS A 411 -19.61 27.07 -25.48
C HIS A 411 -20.60 27.92 -26.30
N ALA A 412 -21.71 28.35 -25.68
CA ALA A 412 -22.68 29.24 -26.31
C ALA A 412 -22.07 30.64 -26.59
N LEU A 413 -21.34 31.21 -25.62
CA LEU A 413 -20.63 32.48 -25.77
C LEU A 413 -19.57 32.41 -26.89
N SER A 414 -18.71 31.39 -26.87
CA SER A 414 -17.65 31.17 -27.86
C SER A 414 -18.20 31.05 -29.28
N LYS A 415 -19.37 30.40 -29.46
CA LYS A 415 -20.08 30.28 -30.76
C LYS A 415 -20.87 31.55 -31.14
N GLY A 416 -20.86 32.58 -30.31
CA GLY A 416 -21.39 33.92 -30.58
C GLY A 416 -22.79 34.21 -30.01
N VAL A 417 -23.38 33.31 -29.22
CA VAL A 417 -24.69 33.57 -28.59
C VAL A 417 -24.55 34.76 -27.62
N PRO A 418 -25.32 35.85 -27.79
CA PRO A 418 -25.07 37.07 -27.02
C PRO A 418 -25.17 36.86 -25.51
N ALA A 419 -24.16 37.29 -24.75
CA ALA A 419 -24.09 37.12 -23.30
C ALA A 419 -25.35 37.59 -22.54
N ARG A 420 -26.01 38.65 -23.02
CA ARG A 420 -27.31 39.12 -22.48
C ARG A 420 -28.45 38.09 -22.59
N ALA A 421 -28.43 37.24 -23.62
CA ALA A 421 -29.38 36.15 -23.81
C ALA A 421 -29.00 34.91 -22.99
N VAL A 422 -27.70 34.58 -22.90
CA VAL A 422 -27.18 33.53 -22.00
C VAL A 422 -27.57 33.83 -20.54
N MET A 423 -27.30 35.04 -20.05
CA MET A 423 -27.65 35.47 -18.69
C MET A 423 -29.18 35.56 -18.47
N ALA A 424 -29.94 35.96 -19.49
CA ALA A 424 -31.40 35.95 -19.43
C ALA A 424 -31.99 34.53 -19.37
N GLU A 425 -31.34 33.54 -19.99
CA GLU A 425 -31.72 32.13 -19.90
C GLU A 425 -31.52 31.58 -18.48
N LEU A 426 -30.34 31.84 -17.90
CA LEU A 426 -30.00 31.48 -16.51
C LEU A 426 -30.91 32.15 -15.47
N PHE A 427 -31.44 33.34 -15.78
CA PHE A 427 -32.45 34.03 -14.96
C PHE A 427 -33.89 33.56 -15.24
N GLY A 428 -34.13 32.56 -16.10
CA GLY A 428 -35.46 32.07 -16.44
C GLY A 428 -36.34 33.12 -17.12
N LYS A 429 -35.79 33.88 -18.09
CA LYS A 429 -36.50 34.98 -18.76
C LYS A 429 -36.82 34.64 -20.21
N LYS A 430 -38.00 35.09 -20.68
CA LYS A 430 -38.47 34.95 -22.07
C LYS A 430 -37.51 35.51 -23.14
N THR A 431 -36.56 36.38 -22.75
CA THR A 431 -35.51 36.96 -23.60
C THR A 431 -34.21 36.14 -23.64
N GLY A 432 -34.15 34.98 -22.97
CA GLY A 432 -33.05 34.03 -23.09
C GLY A 432 -33.06 33.26 -24.41
N CYS A 433 -31.96 32.60 -24.75
CA CYS A 433 -31.79 31.86 -26.00
C CYS A 433 -32.82 30.73 -26.19
N CYS A 434 -33.29 30.12 -25.10
CA CYS A 434 -34.36 29.12 -25.06
C CYS A 434 -35.61 29.65 -24.35
N ARG A 435 -35.76 30.97 -24.25
CA ARG A 435 -36.89 31.70 -23.63
C ARG A 435 -37.05 31.44 -22.12
N GLY A 436 -35.98 31.05 -21.42
CA GLY A 436 -35.98 30.75 -19.99
C GLY A 436 -36.46 29.33 -19.66
N GLN A 437 -36.38 28.40 -20.60
CA GLN A 437 -36.77 26.99 -20.46
C GLN A 437 -35.58 26.02 -20.38
N GLY A 438 -34.41 26.39 -20.89
CA GLY A 438 -33.20 25.55 -20.88
C GLY A 438 -32.33 25.73 -19.64
N GLY A 439 -32.41 26.89 -18.99
CA GLY A 439 -31.67 27.17 -17.76
C GLY A 439 -30.15 27.04 -17.93
N SER A 440 -29.50 26.30 -17.02
CA SER A 440 -28.04 26.17 -16.94
C SER A 440 -27.44 24.94 -17.64
N MET A 441 -28.25 24.08 -18.29
CA MET A 441 -27.78 22.80 -18.83
C MET A 441 -28.28 22.47 -20.24
N HIS A 442 -29.14 23.31 -20.82
CA HIS A 442 -29.84 23.04 -22.08
C HIS A 442 -29.94 24.29 -22.98
N MET A 443 -28.83 25.02 -23.11
CA MET A 443 -28.72 26.17 -24.00
C MET A 443 -28.63 25.73 -25.47
N PHE A 444 -29.56 26.24 -26.26
CA PHE A 444 -29.74 25.96 -27.68
C PHE A 444 -29.85 27.27 -28.46
N SER A 445 -29.24 27.34 -29.63
CA SER A 445 -29.42 28.46 -30.56
C SER A 445 -29.23 28.02 -32.01
N ALA A 446 -30.36 27.84 -32.71
CA ALA A 446 -30.39 27.51 -34.15
C ALA A 446 -29.71 28.57 -35.03
N GLU A 447 -29.69 29.85 -34.62
CA GLU A 447 -29.01 30.92 -35.37
C GLU A 447 -27.47 30.78 -35.37
N HIS A 448 -26.93 30.17 -34.32
CA HIS A 448 -25.49 30.02 -34.08
C HIS A 448 -25.01 28.57 -34.30
N ASN A 449 -25.94 27.64 -34.60
CA ASN A 449 -25.73 26.19 -34.63
C ASN A 449 -25.17 25.62 -33.30
N VAL A 450 -25.66 26.14 -32.17
CA VAL A 450 -25.50 25.50 -30.84
C VAL A 450 -26.69 24.57 -30.64
N LEU A 451 -26.46 23.26 -30.66
CA LEU A 451 -27.50 22.23 -30.75
C LEU A 451 -28.04 21.75 -29.38
N GLY A 452 -27.46 22.24 -28.27
CA GLY A 452 -27.88 21.92 -26.91
C GLY A 452 -26.72 21.52 -26.00
N GLY A 453 -26.85 21.87 -24.72
CA GLY A 453 -26.26 21.10 -23.62
C GLY A 453 -27.19 19.96 -23.17
N PHE A 454 -26.60 18.94 -22.55
CA PHE A 454 -27.30 17.73 -22.11
C PHE A 454 -26.93 17.39 -20.67
N ALA A 455 -27.92 17.48 -19.77
CA ALA A 455 -27.78 17.17 -18.33
C ALA A 455 -27.36 15.72 -18.05
N PHE A 456 -27.84 14.76 -18.85
CA PHE A 456 -27.36 13.38 -18.81
C PHE A 456 -26.14 13.22 -19.73
N ILE A 457 -25.04 12.72 -19.18
CA ILE A 457 -23.81 12.45 -19.94
C ILE A 457 -24.06 11.39 -21.01
N GLY A 458 -23.54 11.63 -22.22
CA GLY A 458 -23.66 10.73 -23.38
C GLY A 458 -24.68 11.17 -24.42
N GLU A 459 -25.84 11.69 -24.00
CA GLU A 459 -26.99 11.98 -24.87
C GLU A 459 -26.70 12.99 -26.00
N GLY A 460 -25.72 13.87 -25.84
CA GLY A 460 -25.28 14.78 -26.91
C GLY A 460 -24.49 14.09 -28.04
N ILE A 461 -23.85 12.95 -27.79
CA ILE A 461 -22.95 12.30 -28.75
C ILE A 461 -23.72 11.72 -29.96
N PRO A 462 -24.87 11.05 -29.79
CA PRO A 462 -25.75 10.69 -30.93
C PRO A 462 -26.25 11.90 -31.72
N VAL A 463 -26.59 13.00 -31.03
CA VAL A 463 -27.06 14.25 -31.68
C VAL A 463 -25.97 14.87 -32.55
N ALA A 464 -24.73 14.92 -32.05
CA ALA A 464 -23.58 15.40 -32.81
C ALA A 464 -23.30 14.51 -34.04
N THR A 465 -23.35 13.19 -33.85
CA THR A 465 -23.17 12.20 -34.91
C THR A 465 -24.24 12.37 -36.00
N GLY A 466 -25.49 12.66 -35.62
CA GLY A 466 -26.57 12.99 -36.54
C GLY A 466 -26.35 14.30 -37.33
N ALA A 467 -25.83 15.36 -36.69
CA ALA A 467 -25.51 16.62 -37.37
C ALA A 467 -24.35 16.48 -38.37
N ALA A 468 -23.32 15.70 -38.03
CA ALA A 468 -22.23 15.38 -38.94
C ALA A 468 -22.70 14.49 -40.11
N PHE A 469 -23.58 13.51 -39.85
CA PHE A 469 -24.24 12.73 -40.90
C PHE A 469 -25.08 13.61 -41.83
N ALA A 470 -25.86 14.56 -41.29
CA ALA A 470 -26.64 15.49 -42.12
C ALA A 470 -25.76 16.36 -43.04
N SER A 471 -24.56 16.74 -42.58
CA SER A 471 -23.58 17.49 -43.38
C SER A 471 -23.02 16.63 -44.53
N LYS A 472 -22.63 15.38 -44.24
CA LYS A 472 -22.23 14.39 -45.25
C LYS A 472 -23.36 14.10 -46.26
N TYR A 473 -24.59 13.90 -45.77
CA TYR A 473 -25.78 13.60 -46.58
C TYR A 473 -26.15 14.74 -47.53
N ARG A 474 -26.02 16.00 -47.08
CA ARG A 474 -26.15 17.18 -47.96
C ARG A 474 -25.14 17.14 -49.11
N ARG A 475 -23.87 16.87 -48.78
CA ARG A 475 -22.77 16.81 -49.76
C ARG A 475 -22.93 15.68 -50.77
N GLU A 476 -23.21 14.47 -50.31
CA GLU A 476 -23.13 13.24 -51.12
C GLU A 476 -24.48 12.77 -51.71
N VAL A 477 -25.62 13.13 -51.10
CA VAL A 477 -26.95 12.63 -51.52
C VAL A 477 -27.85 13.77 -52.03
N LEU A 478 -27.81 14.94 -51.39
CA LEU A 478 -28.55 16.13 -51.86
C LEU A 478 -27.77 16.98 -52.87
N ASN A 479 -26.60 16.52 -53.31
CA ASN A 479 -25.73 17.16 -54.31
C ASN A 479 -25.37 18.63 -53.97
N GLN A 480 -25.00 18.89 -52.72
CA GLN A 480 -24.48 20.18 -52.24
C GLN A 480 -22.96 20.09 -52.03
N PRO A 481 -22.13 20.05 -53.11
CA PRO A 481 -20.72 19.66 -53.03
C PRO A 481 -19.87 20.55 -52.11
N ASP A 482 -20.28 21.83 -51.98
CA ASP A 482 -19.65 22.86 -51.15
C ASP A 482 -19.97 22.74 -49.65
N CYS A 483 -20.84 21.79 -49.25
CA CYS A 483 -21.18 21.55 -47.84
C CYS A 483 -20.02 20.84 -47.12
N ASP A 484 -19.09 21.63 -46.58
CA ASP A 484 -17.92 21.18 -45.80
C ASP A 484 -18.10 21.38 -44.28
N HIS A 485 -19.34 21.37 -43.81
CA HIS A 485 -19.68 21.69 -42.42
C HIS A 485 -19.17 20.59 -41.47
N VAL A 486 -18.66 21.02 -40.32
CA VAL A 486 -18.09 20.17 -39.26
C VAL A 486 -18.99 20.21 -38.02
N THR A 487 -18.97 19.15 -37.22
CA THR A 487 -19.58 19.14 -35.88
C THR A 487 -18.53 18.92 -34.79
N LEU A 488 -18.58 19.70 -33.72
CA LEU A 488 -17.88 19.42 -32.47
C LEU A 488 -18.84 18.76 -31.47
N ALA A 489 -18.37 17.71 -30.79
CA ALA A 489 -19.07 17.05 -29.70
C ALA A 489 -18.22 17.15 -28.43
N PHE A 490 -18.54 18.09 -27.53
CA PHE A 490 -17.87 18.22 -26.24
C PHE A 490 -18.52 17.30 -25.20
N PHE A 491 -17.72 16.54 -24.44
CA PHE A 491 -18.17 15.68 -23.34
C PHE A 491 -17.07 15.48 -22.29
N GLY A 492 -17.43 15.37 -21.01
CA GLY A 492 -16.47 15.10 -19.94
C GLY A 492 -15.97 13.64 -19.94
N ASP A 493 -14.81 13.40 -19.33
CA ASP A 493 -14.13 12.10 -19.21
C ASP A 493 -15.06 10.92 -18.83
N GLY A 494 -15.90 11.08 -17.80
CA GLY A 494 -16.82 10.04 -17.33
C GLY A 494 -17.84 9.60 -18.37
N THR A 495 -18.04 10.39 -19.42
CA THR A 495 -18.90 10.04 -20.56
C THR A 495 -18.33 8.90 -21.40
N ALA A 496 -16.99 8.76 -21.47
CA ALA A 496 -16.27 7.84 -22.36
C ALA A 496 -16.31 6.36 -21.92
N ASN A 497 -17.26 6.01 -21.06
CA ASN A 497 -17.60 4.66 -20.61
C ASN A 497 -19.04 4.24 -21.00
N ASN A 498 -19.85 5.15 -21.57
CA ASN A 498 -21.21 4.83 -22.03
C ASN A 498 -21.20 4.10 -23.38
N GLY A 499 -22.12 3.15 -23.59
CA GLY A 499 -22.22 2.40 -24.86
C GLY A 499 -22.40 3.30 -26.09
N GLN A 500 -23.25 4.34 -25.96
CA GLN A 500 -23.49 5.38 -26.97
C GLN A 500 -22.20 6.00 -27.53
N PHE A 501 -21.16 6.20 -26.71
CA PHE A 501 -19.88 6.75 -27.15
C PHE A 501 -19.19 5.82 -28.15
N PHE A 502 -19.02 4.54 -27.79
CA PHE A 502 -18.40 3.54 -28.67
C PHE A 502 -19.21 3.28 -29.95
N GLU A 503 -20.55 3.26 -29.85
CA GLU A 503 -21.46 3.17 -31.00
C GLU A 503 -21.28 4.34 -31.97
N CYS A 504 -21.20 5.57 -31.44
CA CYS A 504 -20.99 6.78 -32.23
C CYS A 504 -19.58 6.84 -32.84
N LEU A 505 -18.53 6.44 -32.11
CA LEU A 505 -17.18 6.33 -32.67
C LEU A 505 -17.16 5.38 -33.88
N ASN A 506 -17.77 4.19 -33.74
CA ASN A 506 -17.84 3.20 -34.79
C ASN A 506 -18.59 3.70 -36.04
N MET A 507 -19.78 4.31 -35.87
CA MET A 507 -20.52 4.87 -37.01
C MET A 507 -19.81 6.06 -37.66
N ALA A 508 -19.19 6.94 -36.85
CA ALA A 508 -18.44 8.08 -37.36
C ALA A 508 -17.22 7.65 -38.18
N ALA A 509 -16.48 6.64 -37.74
CA ALA A 509 -15.37 6.05 -38.48
C ALA A 509 -15.85 5.39 -39.78
N LEU A 510 -16.85 4.50 -39.69
CA LEU A 510 -17.40 3.74 -40.82
C LEU A 510 -17.89 4.63 -41.96
N TRP A 511 -18.57 5.74 -41.64
CA TRP A 511 -19.10 6.67 -42.63
C TRP A 511 -18.17 7.85 -42.95
N LYS A 512 -17.00 7.95 -42.29
CA LYS A 512 -16.08 9.10 -42.36
C LYS A 512 -16.80 10.43 -42.11
N LEU A 513 -17.52 10.53 -40.99
CA LEU A 513 -18.29 11.74 -40.66
C LEU A 513 -17.36 12.93 -40.34
N PRO A 514 -17.76 14.16 -40.70
CA PRO A 514 -17.03 15.38 -40.35
C PRO A 514 -17.30 15.80 -38.90
N ILE A 515 -16.84 14.98 -37.94
CA ILE A 515 -17.04 15.17 -36.50
C ILE A 515 -15.73 15.09 -35.72
N ILE A 516 -15.56 15.97 -34.74
CA ILE A 516 -14.50 15.87 -33.74
C ILE A 516 -15.17 15.61 -32.39
N PHE A 517 -14.75 14.53 -31.76
CA PHE A 517 -15.12 14.16 -30.40
C PHE A 517 -14.08 14.82 -29.46
N VAL A 518 -14.51 15.81 -28.67
CA VAL A 518 -13.64 16.58 -27.77
C VAL A 518 -13.94 16.16 -26.33
N VAL A 519 -12.99 15.45 -25.72
CA VAL A 519 -13.07 15.03 -24.33
C VAL A 519 -12.53 16.14 -23.43
N GLU A 520 -13.35 16.62 -22.52
CA GLU A 520 -12.99 17.59 -21.48
C GLU A 520 -12.55 16.81 -20.24
N ASN A 521 -11.31 16.31 -20.24
CA ASN A 521 -10.81 15.49 -19.15
C ASN A 521 -10.28 16.38 -18.01
N ASN A 522 -11.17 16.72 -17.07
CA ASN A 522 -10.81 17.40 -15.82
C ASN A 522 -10.47 16.44 -14.68
N LEU A 523 -10.14 15.19 -15.01
CA LEU A 523 -9.79 14.08 -14.10
C LEU A 523 -10.88 13.63 -13.12
N TRP A 524 -12.10 14.20 -13.16
CA TRP A 524 -13.14 14.00 -12.14
C TRP A 524 -14.58 13.98 -12.66
N ALA A 525 -15.14 12.78 -12.81
CA ALA A 525 -16.54 12.55 -13.10
C ALA A 525 -17.41 12.72 -11.84
N ILE A 526 -17.83 13.97 -11.56
CA ILE A 526 -18.53 14.40 -10.34
C ILE A 526 -17.64 14.26 -9.09
N GLY A 527 -17.56 13.05 -8.54
CA GLY A 527 -16.67 12.65 -7.43
C GLY A 527 -16.03 11.28 -7.67
N MET A 528 -16.08 10.77 -8.90
CA MET A 528 -15.32 9.59 -9.33
C MET A 528 -14.07 10.07 -10.07
N SER A 529 -12.90 9.88 -9.45
CA SER A 529 -11.62 10.11 -10.13
C SER A 529 -11.54 9.30 -11.42
N HIS A 530 -11.12 9.96 -12.49
CA HIS A 530 -10.96 9.42 -13.83
C HIS A 530 -10.12 8.12 -13.87
N LEU A 531 -9.01 8.07 -13.10
CA LEU A 531 -8.15 6.89 -12.96
C LEU A 531 -8.84 5.67 -12.31
N ARG A 532 -9.99 5.87 -11.67
CA ARG A 532 -10.84 4.81 -11.06
C ARG A 532 -12.07 4.49 -11.91
N ALA A 533 -12.34 5.26 -12.98
CA ALA A 533 -13.58 5.17 -13.76
C ALA A 533 -13.52 4.18 -14.94
N THR A 534 -12.32 3.75 -15.36
CA THR A 534 -12.13 2.99 -16.60
C THR A 534 -10.86 2.13 -16.53
N SER A 535 -10.77 1.06 -17.33
CA SER A 535 -9.64 0.11 -17.30
C SER A 535 -8.42 0.56 -18.10
N ASP A 536 -8.60 1.50 -19.01
CA ASP A 536 -7.53 2.24 -19.70
C ASP A 536 -7.90 3.73 -19.59
N PRO A 537 -7.19 4.53 -18.77
CA PRO A 537 -7.54 5.92 -18.51
C PRO A 537 -7.32 6.80 -19.74
N GLU A 538 -6.41 6.46 -20.65
CA GLU A 538 -6.07 7.30 -21.79
C GLU A 538 -7.18 7.21 -22.87
N ILE A 539 -8.22 8.03 -22.73
CA ILE A 539 -9.43 8.02 -23.57
C ILE A 539 -9.08 8.19 -25.04
N TRP A 540 -8.05 8.99 -25.37
CA TRP A 540 -7.54 9.15 -26.73
C TRP A 540 -7.19 7.82 -27.40
N LYS A 541 -6.69 6.81 -26.67
CA LYS A 541 -6.36 5.47 -27.20
C LYS A 541 -7.59 4.67 -27.63
N LYS A 542 -8.79 5.03 -27.17
CA LYS A 542 -10.05 4.43 -27.62
C LYS A 542 -10.36 4.78 -29.09
N GLY A 543 -9.81 5.87 -29.63
CA GLY A 543 -9.99 6.28 -31.04
C GLY A 543 -9.36 5.33 -32.06
N PRO A 544 -8.06 5.01 -31.96
CA PRO A 544 -7.36 4.08 -32.85
C PRO A 544 -8.01 2.69 -32.96
N ALA A 545 -8.72 2.21 -31.94
CA ALA A 545 -9.47 0.95 -31.98
C ALA A 545 -10.58 0.93 -33.06
N PHE A 546 -11.11 2.09 -33.44
CA PHE A 546 -12.08 2.27 -34.53
C PHE A 546 -11.45 2.76 -35.84
N GLY A 547 -10.11 2.83 -35.92
CA GLY A 547 -9.40 3.32 -37.10
C GLY A 547 -9.45 4.84 -37.30
N MET A 548 -9.82 5.62 -36.29
CA MET A 548 -9.71 7.08 -36.29
C MET A 548 -8.50 7.56 -35.48
N PRO A 549 -7.93 8.74 -35.76
CA PRO A 549 -6.87 9.30 -34.92
C PRO A 549 -7.40 9.63 -33.51
N GLY A 550 -6.61 9.25 -32.51
CA GLY A 550 -6.72 9.73 -31.13
C GLY A 550 -5.57 10.68 -30.84
N VAL A 551 -5.84 11.81 -30.19
CA VAL A 551 -4.83 12.82 -29.83
C VAL A 551 -5.04 13.22 -28.37
N HIS A 552 -3.98 13.19 -27.56
CA HIS A 552 -3.94 13.82 -26.24
C HIS A 552 -3.36 15.23 -26.37
N VAL A 553 -3.90 16.18 -25.60
CA VAL A 553 -3.40 17.55 -25.52
C VAL A 553 -3.58 18.12 -24.13
N ASP A 554 -2.59 18.88 -23.67
CA ASP A 554 -2.70 19.78 -22.53
C ASP A 554 -3.74 20.85 -22.84
N GLY A 555 -4.92 20.69 -22.23
CA GLY A 555 -6.11 21.52 -22.36
C GLY A 555 -6.07 22.80 -21.52
N MET A 556 -4.96 23.09 -20.83
CA MET A 556 -4.70 24.39 -20.22
C MET A 556 -3.91 25.30 -21.17
N ASP A 557 -3.17 24.73 -22.12
CA ASP A 557 -2.47 25.47 -23.17
C ASP A 557 -3.33 25.68 -24.42
N VAL A 558 -3.97 26.85 -24.49
CA VAL A 558 -4.83 27.25 -25.62
C VAL A 558 -4.10 27.25 -26.98
N LEU A 559 -2.77 27.37 -27.03
CA LEU A 559 -2.02 27.31 -28.27
C LEU A 559 -1.92 25.86 -28.78
N LYS A 560 -1.55 24.92 -27.89
CA LYS A 560 -1.55 23.48 -28.21
C LYS A 560 -2.94 23.00 -28.63
N VAL A 561 -3.98 23.38 -27.87
CA VAL A 561 -5.38 23.07 -28.21
C VAL A 561 -5.74 23.61 -29.59
N ARG A 562 -5.43 24.87 -29.90
CA ARG A 562 -5.75 25.50 -31.18
C ARG A 562 -4.96 24.89 -32.35
N GLU A 563 -3.73 24.42 -32.15
CA GLU A 563 -2.98 23.69 -33.19
C GLU A 563 -3.59 22.31 -33.47
N VAL A 564 -3.95 21.52 -32.43
CA VAL A 564 -4.64 20.23 -32.59
C VAL A 564 -6.02 20.43 -33.23
N ALA A 565 -6.78 21.44 -32.81
CA ALA A 565 -8.08 21.77 -33.37
C ALA A 565 -8.00 22.20 -34.84
N LYS A 566 -6.97 22.98 -35.24
CA LYS A 566 -6.75 23.40 -36.64
C LYS A 566 -6.65 22.19 -37.57
N GLU A 567 -5.88 21.15 -37.21
CA GLU A 567 -5.78 19.94 -38.03
C GLU A 567 -7.00 19.01 -37.89
N ALA A 568 -7.56 18.81 -36.69
CA ALA A 568 -8.74 17.95 -36.52
C ALA A 568 -9.97 18.47 -37.31
N ILE A 569 -10.20 19.79 -37.32
CA ILE A 569 -11.23 20.45 -38.13
C ILE A 569 -10.87 20.38 -39.62
N GLY A 570 -9.59 20.60 -39.98
CA GLY A 570 -9.11 20.44 -41.36
C GLY A 570 -9.39 19.04 -41.92
N ARG A 571 -9.01 18.00 -41.16
CA ARG A 571 -9.24 16.59 -41.47
C ARG A 571 -10.71 16.27 -41.72
N ALA A 572 -11.60 16.77 -40.85
CA ALA A 572 -13.04 16.61 -41.00
C ALA A 572 -13.57 17.22 -42.31
N ARG A 573 -13.20 18.46 -42.66
CA ARG A 573 -13.61 19.12 -43.92
C ARG A 573 -13.10 18.40 -45.16
N ARG A 574 -11.86 17.90 -45.11
CA ARG A 574 -11.22 17.12 -46.19
C ARG A 574 -11.87 15.74 -46.42
N GLY A 575 -12.81 15.32 -45.56
CA GLY A 575 -13.54 14.05 -45.71
C GLY A 575 -12.72 12.83 -45.28
N GLU A 576 -11.65 13.03 -44.52
CA GLU A 576 -10.75 11.98 -44.05
C GLU A 576 -11.29 11.21 -42.82
N GLY A 577 -12.46 11.60 -42.34
CA GLY A 577 -13.15 10.99 -41.20
C GLY A 577 -12.94 11.74 -39.88
N PRO A 578 -13.46 11.17 -38.78
CA PRO A 578 -13.48 11.82 -37.48
C PRO A 578 -12.11 11.87 -36.80
N THR A 579 -12.04 12.60 -35.69
CA THR A 579 -10.92 12.61 -34.75
C THR A 579 -11.45 12.55 -33.31
N LEU A 580 -10.77 11.82 -32.44
CA LEU A 580 -10.96 11.89 -30.98
C LEU A 580 -9.82 12.71 -30.37
N VAL A 581 -10.15 13.80 -29.68
CA VAL A 581 -9.17 14.65 -28.99
C VAL A 581 -9.49 14.67 -27.50
N GLU A 582 -8.54 14.27 -26.68
CA GLU A 582 -8.60 14.35 -25.23
C GLU A 582 -7.84 15.59 -24.75
N CYS A 583 -8.57 16.55 -24.19
CA CYS A 583 -8.02 17.76 -23.61
C CYS A 583 -7.95 17.59 -22.09
N GLU A 584 -6.74 17.34 -21.58
CA GLU A 584 -6.49 17.25 -20.13
C GLU A 584 -6.46 18.65 -19.53
N THR A 585 -7.44 18.97 -18.69
CA THR A 585 -7.73 20.35 -18.26
C THR A 585 -8.04 20.39 -16.75
N TYR A 586 -8.24 21.56 -16.17
CA TYR A 586 -8.55 21.70 -14.74
C TYR A 586 -9.69 22.68 -14.50
N ARG A 587 -10.69 22.26 -13.72
CA ARG A 587 -11.86 23.06 -13.37
C ARG A 587 -11.65 23.70 -11.99
N PHE A 588 -11.84 25.01 -11.88
CA PHE A 588 -11.43 25.78 -10.70
C PHE A 588 -12.48 25.82 -9.57
N ARG A 589 -13.58 25.06 -9.67
CA ARG A 589 -14.71 24.97 -8.72
C ARG A 589 -15.32 23.55 -8.75
N GLY A 590 -16.14 23.22 -7.77
CA GLY A 590 -16.93 21.98 -7.67
C GLY A 590 -17.81 21.63 -8.90
N HIS A 591 -18.51 20.49 -8.83
CA HIS A 591 -19.29 19.99 -9.97
C HIS A 591 -20.41 20.97 -10.38
N SER A 592 -21.20 21.45 -9.43
CA SER A 592 -22.16 22.55 -9.56
C SER A 592 -22.01 23.51 -8.37
N LEU A 593 -22.63 24.70 -8.43
CA LEU A 593 -22.67 25.62 -7.29
C LEU A 593 -23.57 25.17 -6.12
N ALA A 594 -24.26 24.03 -6.25
CA ALA A 594 -25.00 23.39 -5.15
C ALA A 594 -24.22 22.21 -4.52
N ASP A 595 -23.15 21.75 -5.20
CA ASP A 595 -22.19 20.85 -4.60
C ASP A 595 -21.26 21.68 -3.71
N PRO A 596 -21.00 21.27 -2.46
CA PRO A 596 -20.07 22.00 -1.61
C PRO A 596 -18.66 21.77 -2.15
N ASP A 597 -17.93 22.85 -2.43
CA ASP A 597 -16.47 22.82 -2.25
C ASP A 597 -16.24 22.42 -0.77
N GLU A 598 -15.39 21.42 -0.54
CA GLU A 598 -15.60 20.50 0.59
C GLU A 598 -15.29 21.05 1.99
N LEU A 599 -16.30 21.66 2.62
CA LEU A 599 -16.59 21.54 4.06
C LEU A 599 -18.06 21.93 4.26
N ARG A 600 -18.93 20.94 4.54
CA ARG A 600 -20.40 21.13 4.45
C ARG A 600 -21.00 21.76 5.70
N ASP A 601 -20.19 21.88 6.76
CA ASP A 601 -20.50 22.50 8.03
C ASP A 601 -19.28 23.34 8.49
N PRO A 602 -19.45 24.63 8.86
CA PRO A 602 -18.39 25.40 9.50
C PRO A 602 -17.82 24.72 10.76
N GLU A 603 -18.63 23.98 11.52
CA GLU A 603 -18.19 23.24 12.71
C GLU A 603 -17.26 22.08 12.34
N GLU A 604 -17.52 21.34 11.25
CA GLU A 604 -16.60 20.31 10.71
C GLU A 604 -15.25 20.92 10.32
N GLY A 605 -15.25 22.15 9.80
CA GLY A 605 -14.04 22.86 9.38
C GLY A 605 -13.20 23.38 10.55
N LEU A 606 -13.87 23.88 11.58
CA LEU A 606 -13.23 24.34 12.81
C LEU A 606 -12.71 23.18 13.66
N GLU A 607 -13.41 22.03 13.72
CA GLU A 607 -12.92 20.84 14.43
C GLU A 607 -11.61 20.32 13.83
N VAL A 608 -11.55 20.21 12.49
CA VAL A 608 -10.35 19.75 11.78
C VAL A 608 -9.19 20.73 11.96
N TYR A 609 -9.47 22.05 11.97
CA TYR A 609 -8.46 23.06 12.24
C TYR A 609 -7.94 23.01 13.70
N GLU A 610 -8.84 22.88 14.68
CA GLU A 610 -8.49 22.71 16.09
C GLU A 610 -7.59 21.49 16.30
N ASP A 611 -7.91 20.36 15.66
CA ASP A 611 -7.14 19.12 15.79
C ASP A 611 -5.73 19.20 15.18
N MET A 612 -5.62 19.78 13.97
CA MET A 612 -4.32 19.93 13.32
C MET A 612 -3.42 20.92 14.08
N TYR A 613 -3.98 22.02 14.59
CA TYR A 613 -3.24 22.97 15.41
C TYR A 613 -2.87 22.38 16.78
N LEU A 614 -3.74 21.56 17.39
CA LEU A 614 -3.42 20.81 18.61
C LEU A 614 -2.22 19.88 18.40
N GLY A 615 -2.19 19.11 17.31
CA GLY A 615 -1.04 18.27 16.96
C GLY A 615 0.26 19.09 16.85
N ARG A 616 0.24 20.19 16.09
CA ARG A 616 1.39 21.07 15.88
C ARG A 616 1.90 21.72 17.17
N ALA A 617 1.02 22.38 17.92
CA ALA A 617 1.37 23.11 19.14
C ALA A 617 1.87 22.16 20.24
N PHE A 618 1.23 21.00 20.38
CA PHE A 618 1.65 19.96 21.32
C PHE A 618 3.07 19.48 20.99
N GLU A 619 3.35 19.14 19.73
CA GLU A 619 4.68 18.64 19.34
C GLU A 619 5.79 19.70 19.35
N ASP A 620 5.48 20.95 19.02
CA ASP A 620 6.44 22.05 19.17
C ASP A 620 6.74 22.34 20.65
N MET A 621 5.81 22.05 21.57
CA MET A 621 6.07 21.99 23.01
C MET A 621 6.88 20.74 23.40
N CYS A 622 6.60 19.56 22.83
CA CYS A 622 7.41 18.34 23.03
C CYS A 622 8.88 18.60 22.66
N ALA A 623 9.14 19.29 21.55
CA ALA A 623 10.49 19.69 21.15
C ALA A 623 11.18 20.54 22.22
N GLN A 624 10.49 21.53 22.78
CA GLN A 624 11.02 22.35 23.88
C GLN A 624 11.30 21.52 25.13
N MET A 625 10.41 20.61 25.51
CA MET A 625 10.56 19.79 26.72
C MET A 625 11.66 18.73 26.58
N TYR A 626 11.88 18.21 25.37
CA TYR A 626 13.03 17.38 25.04
C TYR A 626 14.35 18.14 25.24
N TYR A 627 14.51 19.34 24.66
CA TYR A 627 15.71 20.15 24.84
C TYR A 627 15.90 20.66 26.29
N ARG A 628 14.83 20.73 27.09
CA ARG A 628 14.89 20.98 28.55
C ARG A 628 15.18 19.72 29.38
N GLY A 629 15.37 18.56 28.76
CA GLY A 629 15.69 17.29 29.44
C GLY A 629 14.54 16.68 30.25
N LYS A 630 13.29 17.03 29.93
CA LYS A 630 12.08 16.51 30.60
C LYS A 630 11.54 15.22 29.97
N MET A 631 11.84 14.97 28.70
CA MET A 631 11.44 13.78 27.95
C MET A 631 12.63 12.83 27.77
N PHE A 632 12.37 11.52 27.73
CA PHE A 632 13.40 10.48 27.70
C PHE A 632 13.27 9.59 26.46
N GLY A 633 14.41 9.16 25.89
CA GLY A 633 14.47 8.31 24.70
C GLY A 633 14.54 9.09 23.39
N PHE A 634 14.11 8.46 22.29
CA PHE A 634 14.04 9.08 20.97
C PHE A 634 12.64 9.66 20.73
N VAL A 635 12.57 10.99 20.60
CA VAL A 635 11.31 11.70 20.36
C VAL A 635 11.11 11.91 18.86
N HIS A 636 10.01 11.39 18.31
CA HIS A 636 9.70 11.40 16.88
C HIS A 636 8.44 12.22 16.62
N LEU A 637 8.59 13.41 16.04
CA LEU A 637 7.49 14.35 15.85
C LEU A 637 6.86 14.24 14.45
N TYR A 638 5.53 14.33 14.40
CA TYR A 638 4.63 14.30 13.25
C TYR A 638 4.62 15.59 12.41
N ASN A 639 5.04 16.71 13.00
CA ASN A 639 5.20 18.06 12.41
C ASN A 639 5.20 18.10 10.86
N GLY A 640 4.16 18.69 10.27
CA GLY A 640 3.98 18.91 8.82
C GLY A 640 3.05 17.90 8.14
N GLN A 641 2.71 16.80 8.81
CA GLN A 641 1.85 15.74 8.28
C GLN A 641 0.41 15.80 8.81
N GLU A 642 0.03 16.83 9.58
CA GLU A 642 -1.18 16.85 10.43
C GLU A 642 -2.49 16.63 9.65
N ALA A 643 -2.53 17.08 8.38
CA ALA A 643 -3.64 16.83 7.47
C ALA A 643 -3.99 15.34 7.30
N VAL A 644 -3.00 14.45 7.34
CA VAL A 644 -3.18 13.00 7.18
C VAL A 644 -3.90 12.42 8.41
N SER A 645 -3.40 12.72 9.61
CA SER A 645 -4.04 12.31 10.88
C SER A 645 -5.46 12.85 10.99
N SER A 646 -5.63 14.18 10.99
CA SER A 646 -6.94 14.82 11.24
C SER A 646 -7.95 14.56 10.12
N GLY A 647 -7.47 14.44 8.88
CA GLY A 647 -8.30 14.12 7.72
C GLY A 647 -8.94 12.74 7.82
N PHE A 648 -8.20 11.73 8.29
CA PHE A 648 -8.72 10.37 8.47
C PHE A 648 -9.41 10.14 9.82
N ILE A 649 -8.83 10.58 10.94
CA ILE A 649 -9.26 10.15 12.28
C ILE A 649 -10.56 10.84 12.71
N LYS A 650 -10.81 12.09 12.29
CA LYS A 650 -12.10 12.79 12.53
C LYS A 650 -13.27 12.28 11.68
N LEU A 651 -13.13 11.12 11.05
CA LEU A 651 -14.20 10.41 10.34
C LEU A 651 -14.51 9.03 10.97
N LEU A 652 -13.85 8.71 12.08
CA LEU A 652 -14.03 7.46 12.81
C LEU A 652 -15.10 7.58 13.90
N LYS A 653 -15.78 6.47 14.15
CA LYS A 653 -16.55 6.22 15.37
C LYS A 653 -15.60 5.97 16.56
N LYS A 654 -16.14 5.94 17.78
CA LYS A 654 -15.34 5.58 18.97
C LYS A 654 -14.80 4.15 18.88
N GLU A 655 -15.60 3.26 18.31
CA GLU A 655 -15.39 1.81 18.21
C GLU A 655 -14.43 1.40 17.08
N ASP A 656 -14.17 2.29 16.13
CA ASP A 656 -13.17 2.06 15.07
C ASP A 656 -11.75 2.15 15.66
N SER A 657 -10.81 1.38 15.12
CA SER A 657 -9.43 1.27 15.61
C SER A 657 -8.44 2.13 14.82
N VAL A 658 -7.47 2.73 15.51
CA VAL A 658 -6.29 3.38 14.92
C VAL A 658 -5.05 2.59 15.32
N VAL A 659 -4.28 2.13 14.34
CA VAL A 659 -2.96 1.50 14.55
C VAL A 659 -1.89 2.40 13.98
N SER A 660 -0.88 2.74 14.79
CA SER A 660 0.12 3.77 14.49
C SER A 660 1.56 3.25 14.50
N THR A 661 2.44 3.96 13.79
CA THR A 661 3.89 3.91 13.98
C THR A 661 4.35 4.60 15.26
N TYR A 662 5.65 4.57 15.52
CA TYR A 662 6.40 5.31 16.54
C TYR A 662 6.30 6.86 16.47
N ARG A 663 5.41 7.40 15.62
CA ARG A 663 5.12 8.84 15.45
C ARG A 663 3.64 9.07 15.79
N ASP A 664 3.25 8.59 16.96
CA ASP A 664 1.88 8.28 17.37
C ASP A 664 1.17 9.38 18.18
N HIS A 665 1.86 10.47 18.55
CA HIS A 665 1.32 11.46 19.50
C HIS A 665 0.09 12.16 18.93
N VAL A 666 0.18 12.62 17.68
CA VAL A 666 -0.95 13.25 16.97
C VAL A 666 -2.07 12.23 16.73
N HIS A 667 -1.76 10.98 16.36
CA HIS A 667 -2.79 9.93 16.21
C HIS A 667 -3.56 9.64 17.51
N ALA A 668 -2.87 9.65 18.66
CA ALA A 668 -3.50 9.51 19.96
C ALA A 668 -4.40 10.72 20.30
N LEU A 669 -3.89 11.95 20.11
CA LEU A 669 -4.64 13.19 20.32
C LEU A 669 -5.88 13.26 19.42
N SER A 670 -5.72 13.03 18.11
CA SER A 670 -6.82 13.07 17.13
C SER A 670 -7.94 12.07 17.44
N LYS A 671 -7.59 10.89 17.99
CA LYS A 671 -8.55 9.85 18.43
C LYS A 671 -9.16 10.13 19.81
N GLY A 672 -8.75 11.21 20.48
CA GLY A 672 -9.34 11.73 21.72
C GLY A 672 -8.57 11.39 23.01
N VAL A 673 -7.38 10.79 22.93
CA VAL A 673 -6.57 10.53 24.14
C VAL A 673 -6.16 11.88 24.77
N PRO A 674 -6.45 12.14 26.06
CA PRO A 674 -6.24 13.46 26.64
C PRO A 674 -4.77 13.93 26.58
N ALA A 675 -4.55 15.18 26.16
CA ALA A 675 -3.20 15.76 26.03
C ALA A 675 -2.35 15.62 27.31
N ARG A 676 -2.97 15.77 28.48
CA ARG A 676 -2.36 15.48 29.80
C ARG A 676 -1.74 14.07 29.88
N ALA A 677 -2.45 13.04 29.41
CA ALA A 677 -2.00 11.66 29.45
C ALA A 677 -0.95 11.36 28.37
N VAL A 678 -1.04 12.00 27.20
CA VAL A 678 0.01 11.91 26.16
C VAL A 678 1.30 12.57 26.66
N MET A 679 1.24 13.78 27.21
CA MET A 679 2.42 14.51 27.72
C MET A 679 3.04 13.80 28.93
N ALA A 680 2.21 13.28 29.84
CA ALA A 680 2.67 12.46 30.97
C ALA A 680 3.38 11.18 30.53
N GLU A 681 2.94 10.54 29.44
CA GLU A 681 3.61 9.37 28.86
C GLU A 681 5.00 9.74 28.29
N LEU A 682 5.10 10.87 27.57
CA LEU A 682 6.37 11.37 27.04
C LEU A 682 7.38 11.79 28.13
N PHE A 683 6.87 12.22 29.29
CA PHE A 683 7.65 12.48 30.51
C PHE A 683 7.95 11.19 31.33
N GLY A 684 7.49 10.01 30.87
CA GLY A 684 7.69 8.73 31.54
C GLY A 684 6.96 8.61 32.89
N LYS A 685 5.81 9.26 33.05
CA LYS A 685 5.04 9.32 34.31
C LYS A 685 3.97 8.24 34.40
N LYS A 686 3.64 7.85 35.63
CA LYS A 686 2.63 6.82 35.97
C LYS A 686 1.20 7.17 35.50
N THR A 687 0.94 8.46 35.29
CA THR A 687 -0.32 9.03 34.77
C THR A 687 -0.38 9.09 33.23
N GLY A 688 0.66 8.65 32.53
CA GLY A 688 0.66 8.49 31.08
C GLY A 688 -0.35 7.44 30.60
N CYS A 689 -0.75 7.50 29.33
CA CYS A 689 -1.70 6.56 28.73
C CYS A 689 -1.22 5.09 28.73
N CYS A 690 0.11 4.87 28.68
CA CYS A 690 0.77 3.57 28.87
C CYS A 690 1.45 3.49 30.25
N ARG A 691 1.06 4.35 31.21
CA ARG A 691 1.59 4.49 32.57
C ARG A 691 3.10 4.74 32.63
N GLY A 692 3.68 5.35 31.60
CA GLY A 692 5.12 5.63 31.48
C GLY A 692 5.95 4.44 30.99
N GLN A 693 5.32 3.41 30.41
CA GLN A 693 6.01 2.24 29.84
C GLN A 693 6.25 2.34 28.33
N GLY A 694 5.46 3.13 27.60
CA GLY A 694 5.51 3.21 26.13
C GLY A 694 6.33 4.40 25.61
N GLY A 695 6.30 5.53 26.32
CA GLY A 695 7.01 6.74 25.94
C GLY A 695 6.67 7.22 24.52
N SER A 696 7.65 7.77 23.82
CA SER A 696 7.46 8.45 22.52
C SER A 696 7.25 7.53 21.30
N MET A 697 7.25 6.21 21.43
CA MET A 697 7.23 5.29 20.28
C MET A 697 6.14 4.22 20.34
N HIS A 698 5.44 4.10 21.48
CA HIS A 698 4.50 3.03 21.78
C HIS A 698 3.29 3.57 22.56
N MET A 699 2.64 4.60 22.02
CA MET A 699 1.33 5.07 22.52
C MET A 699 0.28 3.96 22.35
N PHE A 700 -0.52 3.77 23.39
CA PHE A 700 -1.58 2.79 23.44
C PHE A 700 -2.72 3.34 24.30
N SER A 701 -3.97 3.12 23.87
CA SER A 701 -5.13 3.40 24.69
C SER A 701 -6.30 2.51 24.28
N ALA A 702 -6.55 1.47 25.07
CA ALA A 702 -7.67 0.56 24.88
C ALA A 702 -9.04 1.28 24.91
N GLU A 703 -9.18 2.32 25.74
CA GLU A 703 -10.42 3.13 25.84
C GLU A 703 -10.76 3.88 24.54
N HIS A 704 -9.74 4.29 23.79
CA HIS A 704 -9.86 5.09 22.57
C HIS A 704 -9.67 4.24 21.29
N ASN A 705 -9.39 2.94 21.44
CA ASN A 705 -8.98 2.02 20.37
C ASN A 705 -7.72 2.50 19.60
N VAL A 706 -6.74 3.04 20.33
CA VAL A 706 -5.39 3.35 19.81
C VAL A 706 -4.47 2.17 20.11
N LEU A 707 -3.93 1.52 19.07
CA LEU A 707 -3.21 0.24 19.16
C LEU A 707 -1.79 0.36 18.58
N GLY A 708 -0.85 -0.40 19.16
CA GLY A 708 0.51 -0.51 18.63
C GLY A 708 0.62 -1.52 17.47
N ILE A 709 1.58 -1.28 16.56
CA ILE A 709 1.99 -2.26 15.54
C ILE A 709 2.50 -3.54 16.22
N PRO A 710 2.19 -4.76 15.68
CA PRO A 710 1.68 -5.04 14.34
C PRO A 710 0.22 -5.55 14.29
N VAL A 711 -0.69 -5.08 15.17
CA VAL A 711 -2.01 -5.75 15.33
C VAL A 711 -3.09 -5.39 14.29
N ALA A 712 -2.84 -4.46 13.35
CA ALA A 712 -3.88 -3.86 12.50
C ALA A 712 -4.76 -4.84 11.72
N THR A 713 -4.15 -5.78 11.00
CA THR A 713 -4.88 -6.82 10.23
C THR A 713 -5.72 -7.71 11.16
N GLY A 714 -5.27 -7.93 12.41
CA GLY A 714 -6.02 -8.65 13.44
C GLY A 714 -7.21 -7.86 14.00
N ALA A 715 -7.06 -6.55 14.23
CA ALA A 715 -8.15 -5.67 14.67
C ALA A 715 -9.29 -5.63 13.63
N ALA A 716 -8.94 -5.49 12.35
CA ALA A 716 -9.91 -5.54 11.26
C ALA A 716 -10.57 -6.92 11.10
N PHE A 717 -9.80 -8.01 11.30
CA PHE A 717 -10.35 -9.37 11.35
C PHE A 717 -11.34 -9.54 12.52
N ALA A 718 -11.05 -9.00 13.70
CA ALA A 718 -11.95 -9.06 14.85
C ALA A 718 -13.31 -8.37 14.59
N SER A 719 -13.32 -7.23 13.88
CA SER A 719 -14.55 -6.56 13.44
C SER A 719 -15.36 -7.44 12.48
N LYS A 720 -14.71 -8.06 11.49
CA LYS A 720 -15.35 -9.01 10.58
C LYS A 720 -15.87 -10.25 11.30
N TYR A 721 -15.11 -10.81 12.23
CA TYR A 721 -15.47 -12.00 13.02
C TYR A 721 -16.67 -11.76 13.93
N ARG A 722 -16.74 -10.58 14.57
CA ARG A 722 -17.94 -10.14 15.31
C ARG A 722 -19.19 -10.14 14.41
N ARG A 723 -19.07 -9.55 13.23
CA ARG A 723 -20.16 -9.42 12.25
C ARG A 723 -20.62 -10.77 11.67
N GLU A 724 -19.69 -11.63 11.28
CA GLU A 724 -19.97 -12.84 10.47
C GLU A 724 -20.03 -14.15 11.28
N VAL A 725 -19.40 -14.22 12.47
CA VAL A 725 -19.32 -15.45 13.28
C VAL A 725 -20.02 -15.31 14.63
N LEU A 726 -19.83 -14.17 15.32
CA LEU A 726 -20.54 -13.89 16.58
C LEU A 726 -21.95 -13.32 16.38
N ASN A 727 -22.43 -13.23 15.12
CA ASN A 727 -23.76 -12.76 14.74
C ASN A 727 -24.10 -11.36 15.30
N GLN A 728 -23.15 -10.42 15.23
CA GLN A 728 -23.34 -9.01 15.56
C GLN A 728 -23.48 -8.20 14.24
N PRO A 729 -24.63 -8.23 13.53
CA PRO A 729 -24.75 -7.69 12.17
C PRO A 729 -24.45 -6.20 12.07
N ASP A 730 -24.68 -5.46 13.16
CA ASP A 730 -24.45 -4.02 13.30
C ASP A 730 -22.97 -3.65 13.55
N CYS A 731 -22.09 -4.65 13.75
CA CYS A 731 -20.65 -4.44 13.92
C CYS A 731 -19.98 -4.05 12.59
N ASP A 732 -20.01 -2.76 12.28
CA ASP A 732 -19.44 -2.18 11.07
C ASP A 732 -18.03 -1.58 11.25
N HIS A 733 -17.35 -1.92 12.36
CA HIS A 733 -16.15 -1.21 12.80
C HIS A 733 -14.98 -1.34 11.80
N VAL A 734 -14.29 -0.22 11.60
CA VAL A 734 -13.18 -0.06 10.65
C VAL A 734 -11.84 0.05 11.40
N THR A 735 -10.74 -0.34 10.76
CA THR A 735 -9.37 -0.11 11.24
C THR A 735 -8.59 0.79 10.28
N LEU A 736 -7.93 1.82 10.82
CA LEU A 736 -6.87 2.55 10.12
C LEU A 736 -5.51 1.98 10.51
N ALA A 737 -4.62 1.82 9.54
CA ALA A 737 -3.25 1.38 9.73
C ALA A 737 -2.29 2.40 9.11
N PHE A 738 -1.73 3.28 9.93
CA PHE A 738 -0.81 4.34 9.50
C PHE A 738 0.63 3.80 9.45
N PHE A 739 1.36 4.06 8.36
CA PHE A 739 2.79 3.74 8.24
C PHE A 739 3.53 4.58 7.20
N GLY A 740 4.79 4.92 7.48
CA GLY A 740 5.64 5.66 6.55
C GLY A 740 6.05 4.84 5.31
N ASP A 741 6.49 5.55 4.27
CA ASP A 741 6.97 5.01 2.99
C ASP A 741 7.95 3.83 3.13
N GLY A 742 8.92 3.95 4.03
CA GLY A 742 9.94 2.92 4.28
C GLY A 742 9.37 1.56 4.68
N THR A 743 8.17 1.53 5.29
CA THR A 743 7.50 0.28 5.68
C THR A 743 7.04 -0.53 4.47
N ALA A 744 6.68 0.12 3.36
CA ALA A 744 6.12 -0.55 2.16
C ALA A 744 7.11 -1.47 1.43
N ASN A 745 8.40 -1.47 1.81
CA ASN A 745 9.42 -2.35 1.25
C ASN A 745 9.61 -3.66 2.04
N ASN A 746 8.86 -3.87 3.13
CA ASN A 746 8.96 -5.08 3.97
C ASN A 746 7.98 -6.18 3.49
N GLY A 747 8.38 -7.45 3.55
CA GLY A 747 7.51 -8.58 3.15
C GLY A 747 6.16 -8.60 3.88
N GLN A 748 6.16 -8.25 5.16
CA GLN A 748 4.97 -8.18 6.02
C GLN A 748 3.89 -7.21 5.50
N PHE A 749 4.27 -6.14 4.77
CA PHE A 749 3.31 -5.23 4.13
C PHE A 749 2.51 -5.97 3.06
N PHE A 750 3.19 -6.63 2.12
CA PHE A 750 2.56 -7.42 1.05
C PHE A 750 1.75 -8.61 1.61
N GLU A 751 2.23 -9.26 2.66
CA GLU A 751 1.48 -10.30 3.38
C GLU A 751 0.16 -9.76 3.97
N CYS A 752 0.19 -8.57 4.59
CA CYS A 752 -1.00 -7.93 5.14
C CYS A 752 -1.98 -7.48 4.05
N LEU A 753 -1.48 -6.90 2.93
CA LEU A 753 -2.33 -6.55 1.78
C LEU A 753 -3.07 -7.78 1.24
N ASN A 754 -2.33 -8.88 1.04
CA ASN A 754 -2.88 -10.14 0.53
C ASN A 754 -3.96 -10.74 1.46
N MET A 755 -3.69 -10.81 2.78
CA MET A 755 -4.67 -11.29 3.76
C MET A 755 -5.91 -10.39 3.84
N ALA A 756 -5.72 -9.07 3.85
CA ALA A 756 -6.81 -8.11 3.91
C ALA A 756 -7.72 -8.17 2.67
N ALA A 757 -7.15 -8.32 1.47
CA ALA A 757 -7.90 -8.50 0.23
C ALA A 757 -8.65 -9.85 0.24
N LEU A 758 -7.95 -10.95 0.53
CA LEU A 758 -8.51 -12.31 0.53
C LEU A 758 -9.71 -12.46 1.46
N TRP A 759 -9.68 -11.82 2.64
CA TRP A 759 -10.76 -11.89 3.62
C TRP A 759 -11.74 -10.71 3.54
N LYS A 760 -11.54 -9.75 2.64
CA LYS A 760 -12.29 -8.48 2.55
C LYS A 760 -12.39 -7.77 3.91
N LEU A 761 -11.24 -7.53 4.55
CA LEU A 761 -11.22 -6.89 5.87
C LEU A 761 -11.61 -5.41 5.80
N PRO A 762 -12.29 -4.87 6.84
CA PRO A 762 -12.60 -3.45 6.96
C PRO A 762 -11.38 -2.66 7.44
N ILE A 763 -10.34 -2.56 6.59
CA ILE A 763 -9.06 -1.90 6.90
C ILE A 763 -8.64 -0.93 5.79
N ILE A 764 -8.15 0.25 6.20
CA ILE A 764 -7.49 1.20 5.31
C ILE A 764 -6.02 1.25 5.71
N PHE A 765 -5.16 0.94 4.75
CA PHE A 765 -3.72 1.10 4.86
C PHE A 765 -3.37 2.52 4.43
N VAL A 766 -2.99 3.39 5.38
CA VAL A 766 -2.67 4.79 5.15
C VAL A 766 -1.15 4.95 5.13
N VAL A 767 -0.60 5.21 3.96
CA VAL A 767 0.84 5.42 3.77
C VAL A 767 1.17 6.89 3.94
N GLU A 768 2.03 7.19 4.91
CA GLU A 768 2.49 8.53 5.25
C GLU A 768 3.79 8.78 4.48
N ASN A 769 3.68 9.07 3.17
CA ASN A 769 4.85 9.24 2.32
C ASN A 769 5.47 10.64 2.52
N ASN A 770 6.23 10.78 3.61
CA ASN A 770 7.06 11.96 3.90
C ASN A 770 8.42 11.98 3.17
N LEU A 771 8.55 11.18 2.10
CA LEU A 771 9.71 11.05 1.22
C LEU A 771 11.02 10.52 1.87
N TRP A 772 11.05 10.25 3.19
CA TRP A 772 12.30 10.05 3.94
C TRP A 772 12.23 9.01 5.09
N ALA A 773 12.57 7.77 4.75
CA ALA A 773 12.86 6.70 5.71
C ALA A 773 14.23 6.90 6.39
N ILE A 774 14.23 7.62 7.51
CA ILE A 774 15.42 8.08 8.25
C ILE A 774 16.31 8.98 7.39
N GLY A 775 17.32 8.41 6.73
CA GLY A 775 18.21 9.06 5.76
C GLY A 775 18.15 8.46 4.36
N MET A 776 17.25 7.50 4.11
CA MET A 776 16.97 6.97 2.79
C MET A 776 15.84 7.78 2.14
N SER A 777 16.11 8.34 0.96
CA SER A 777 15.09 9.00 0.15
C SER A 777 14.18 7.96 -0.50
N HIS A 778 12.88 8.19 -0.46
CA HIS A 778 11.82 7.38 -1.05
C HIS A 778 12.10 6.98 -2.51
N LEU A 779 12.50 7.95 -3.35
CA LEU A 779 12.84 7.76 -4.78
C LEU A 779 14.07 6.86 -5.01
N ARG A 780 14.77 6.45 -3.95
CA ARG A 780 15.93 5.54 -3.95
C ARG A 780 15.69 4.26 -3.17
N ALA A 781 14.52 4.11 -2.53
CA ALA A 781 14.20 2.96 -1.68
C ALA A 781 13.62 1.76 -2.46
N THR A 782 13.09 1.98 -3.67
CA THR A 782 12.38 0.97 -4.45
C THR A 782 12.45 1.24 -5.96
N SER A 783 12.13 0.26 -6.80
CA SER A 783 12.19 0.37 -8.28
C SER A 783 10.94 1.01 -8.91
N ASP A 784 9.84 1.06 -8.16
CA ASP A 784 8.59 1.73 -8.52
C ASP A 784 8.17 2.52 -7.28
N PRO A 785 8.41 3.85 -7.24
CA PRO A 785 8.24 4.64 -6.02
C PRO A 785 6.79 4.64 -5.54
N GLU A 786 5.83 4.73 -6.45
CA GLU A 786 4.41 4.88 -6.15
C GLU A 786 3.86 3.67 -5.37
N ILE A 787 3.57 3.87 -4.09
CA ILE A 787 3.14 2.81 -3.17
C ILE A 787 1.66 2.48 -3.42
N TRP A 788 0.84 3.47 -3.78
CA TRP A 788 -0.58 3.26 -4.12
C TRP A 788 -0.77 2.22 -5.24
N LYS A 789 0.10 2.21 -6.26
CA LYS A 789 0.09 1.24 -7.38
C LYS A 789 0.28 -0.22 -6.95
N LYS A 790 0.74 -0.46 -5.72
CA LYS A 790 0.94 -1.80 -5.14
C LYS A 790 -0.39 -2.42 -4.65
N GLY A 791 -1.42 -1.61 -4.41
CA GLY A 791 -2.77 -2.07 -4.02
C GLY A 791 -3.49 -2.90 -5.09
N PRO A 792 -3.62 -2.41 -6.34
CA PRO A 792 -4.26 -3.13 -7.44
C PRO A 792 -3.72 -4.53 -7.71
N ALA A 793 -2.44 -4.81 -7.42
CA ALA A 793 -1.84 -6.14 -7.53
C ALA A 793 -2.50 -7.20 -6.63
N PHE A 794 -3.18 -6.78 -5.56
CA PHE A 794 -3.95 -7.64 -4.65
C PHE A 794 -5.47 -7.54 -4.89
N GLY A 795 -5.91 -6.85 -5.94
CA GLY A 795 -7.34 -6.64 -6.23
C GLY A 795 -8.05 -5.66 -5.28
N MET A 796 -7.29 -4.83 -4.54
CA MET A 796 -7.83 -3.72 -3.74
C MET A 796 -7.57 -2.37 -4.43
N PRO A 797 -8.38 -1.32 -4.18
CA PRO A 797 -8.09 0.01 -4.70
C PRO A 797 -6.80 0.57 -4.08
N GLY A 798 -5.96 1.14 -4.95
CA GLY A 798 -4.88 2.05 -4.57
C GLY A 798 -5.31 3.49 -4.89
N VAL A 799 -5.01 4.43 -4.01
CA VAL A 799 -5.30 5.87 -4.21
C VAL A 799 -4.07 6.68 -3.80
N HIS A 800 -3.65 7.63 -4.63
CA HIS A 800 -2.69 8.69 -4.24
C HIS A 800 -3.49 9.95 -3.87
N VAL A 801 -2.99 10.70 -2.88
CA VAL A 801 -3.58 11.97 -2.45
C VAL A 801 -2.49 12.93 -1.95
N ASP A 802 -2.70 14.23 -2.17
CA ASP A 802 -1.88 15.27 -1.57
C ASP A 802 -2.13 15.30 -0.05
N GLY A 803 -1.20 14.71 0.71
CA GLY A 803 -1.20 14.67 2.17
C GLY A 803 -0.83 16.01 2.82
N MET A 804 -0.64 17.08 2.04
CA MET A 804 -0.59 18.47 2.52
C MET A 804 -1.95 19.18 2.32
N ASP A 805 -2.93 18.54 1.68
CA ASP A 805 -4.28 19.06 1.45
C ASP A 805 -5.32 18.25 2.24
N VAL A 806 -5.67 18.74 3.43
CA VAL A 806 -6.60 18.06 4.34
C VAL A 806 -8.00 17.87 3.75
N LEU A 807 -8.43 18.69 2.78
CA LEU A 807 -9.75 18.53 2.16
C LEU A 807 -9.75 17.28 1.27
N LYS A 808 -8.73 17.15 0.39
CA LYS A 808 -8.55 15.95 -0.43
C LYS A 808 -8.31 14.68 0.39
N VAL A 809 -7.55 14.78 1.50
CA VAL A 809 -7.41 13.66 2.45
C VAL A 809 -8.77 13.25 3.00
N ARG A 810 -9.64 14.20 3.37
CA ARG A 810 -11.00 13.92 3.86
C ARG A 810 -11.89 13.31 2.77
N GLU A 811 -11.82 13.74 1.52
CA GLU A 811 -12.54 13.12 0.39
C GLU A 811 -12.21 11.61 0.29
N VAL A 812 -10.91 11.30 0.20
CA VAL A 812 -10.41 9.93 0.04
C VAL A 812 -10.70 9.10 1.28
N ALA A 813 -10.56 9.68 2.48
CA ALA A 813 -10.90 9.02 3.73
C ALA A 813 -12.40 8.71 3.86
N LYS A 814 -13.30 9.63 3.47
CA LYS A 814 -14.76 9.43 3.50
C LYS A 814 -15.17 8.20 2.68
N GLU A 815 -14.66 8.04 1.46
CA GLU A 815 -14.95 6.83 0.65
C GLU A 815 -14.16 5.60 1.11
N ALA A 816 -12.89 5.71 1.52
CA ALA A 816 -12.12 4.53 1.96
C ALA A 816 -12.71 3.90 3.25
N ILE A 817 -13.11 4.74 4.22
CA ILE A 817 -13.82 4.32 5.44
C ILE A 817 -15.22 3.82 5.09
N GLY A 818 -15.95 4.51 4.21
CA GLY A 818 -17.25 4.06 3.71
C GLY A 818 -17.18 2.65 3.09
N ARG A 819 -16.23 2.43 2.19
CA ARG A 819 -15.96 1.16 1.52
C ARG A 819 -15.68 0.02 2.49
N ALA A 820 -14.81 0.25 3.47
CA ALA A 820 -14.50 -0.71 4.53
C ALA A 820 -15.75 -1.07 5.34
N ARG A 821 -16.52 -0.05 5.77
CA ARG A 821 -17.77 -0.19 6.56
C ARG A 821 -18.86 -0.97 5.80
N ARG A 822 -18.98 -0.72 4.49
CA ARG A 822 -19.87 -1.46 3.55
C ARG A 822 -19.46 -2.93 3.34
N GLY A 823 -18.27 -3.35 3.78
CA GLY A 823 -17.77 -4.73 3.65
C GLY A 823 -17.19 -5.05 2.27
N GLU A 824 -16.86 -4.03 1.47
CA GLU A 824 -16.33 -4.17 0.11
C GLU A 824 -14.84 -4.53 0.06
N GLY A 825 -14.20 -4.63 1.23
CA GLY A 825 -12.78 -4.96 1.41
C GLY A 825 -11.90 -3.73 1.64
N PRO A 826 -10.57 -3.93 1.69
CA PRO A 826 -9.62 -2.91 2.09
C PRO A 826 -9.38 -1.84 1.01
N THR A 827 -8.67 -0.78 1.41
CA THR A 827 -8.12 0.24 0.52
C THR A 827 -6.67 0.55 0.91
N LEU A 828 -5.80 0.80 -0.06
CA LEU A 828 -4.46 1.37 0.15
C LEU A 828 -4.48 2.85 -0.28
N VAL A 829 -4.18 3.77 0.63
CA VAL A 829 -4.11 5.21 0.36
C VAL A 829 -2.71 5.71 0.64
N GLU A 830 -2.05 6.28 -0.35
CA GLU A 830 -0.77 6.97 -0.21
C GLU A 830 -0.98 8.48 -0.11
N CYS A 831 -0.69 9.03 1.06
CA CYS A 831 -0.71 10.45 1.33
C CYS A 831 0.70 11.01 1.14
N GLU A 832 0.95 11.71 0.04
CA GLU A 832 2.21 12.41 -0.22
C GLU A 832 2.29 13.64 0.67
N THR A 833 3.16 13.61 1.67
CA THR A 833 3.21 14.60 2.76
C THR A 833 4.66 14.96 3.07
N TYR A 834 4.93 15.72 4.14
CA TYR A 834 6.30 16.07 4.48
C TYR A 834 6.52 16.33 5.98
N ARG A 835 7.57 15.72 6.51
CA ARG A 835 7.99 15.90 7.91
C ARG A 835 8.93 17.10 8.01
N PHE A 836 8.52 18.16 8.71
CA PHE A 836 9.32 19.39 8.80
C PHE A 836 10.62 19.25 9.61
N ARG A 837 10.68 18.33 10.58
CA ARG A 837 11.87 18.08 11.41
C ARG A 837 12.68 16.85 10.96
N GLY A 838 13.83 16.63 11.62
CA GLY A 838 14.63 15.40 11.52
C GLY A 838 13.82 14.12 11.84
N HIS A 839 14.41 12.95 11.63
CA HIS A 839 13.70 11.68 11.83
C HIS A 839 13.17 11.53 13.27
N SER A 840 14.06 11.71 14.24
CA SER A 840 13.80 12.04 15.64
C SER A 840 14.46 13.39 15.99
N LEU A 841 14.23 13.91 17.21
CA LEU A 841 14.92 15.09 17.74
C LEU A 841 16.43 14.87 18.03
N ALA A 842 16.92 13.63 17.92
CA ALA A 842 18.34 13.30 18.03
C ALA A 842 19.06 13.26 16.67
N ASP A 843 18.33 13.28 15.55
CA ASP A 843 18.90 13.18 14.20
C ASP A 843 19.21 14.55 13.58
N PRO A 844 20.41 14.79 13.02
CA PRO A 844 20.73 16.02 12.32
C PRO A 844 19.97 16.11 10.99
N ASP A 845 19.25 17.22 10.76
CA ASP A 845 18.44 17.47 9.55
C ASP A 845 19.29 17.91 8.33
N GLU A 846 20.48 17.35 8.18
CA GLU A 846 21.53 17.78 7.23
C GLU A 846 21.45 17.06 5.88
N LEU A 847 20.70 15.94 5.78
CA LEU A 847 20.64 15.09 4.59
C LEU A 847 19.66 15.57 3.50
N ARG A 848 18.88 16.63 3.75
CA ARG A 848 17.76 17.07 2.90
C ARG A 848 18.02 18.46 2.31
N ASP A 849 17.71 18.63 1.03
CA ASP A 849 17.95 19.88 0.31
C ASP A 849 17.17 21.06 0.93
N PRO A 850 17.80 22.22 1.20
CA PRO A 850 17.09 23.40 1.69
C PRO A 850 15.93 23.87 0.79
N ALA A 851 16.02 23.67 -0.54
CA ALA A 851 14.95 24.01 -1.47
C ALA A 851 13.75 23.04 -1.39
N GLU A 852 14.01 21.74 -1.16
CA GLU A 852 12.96 20.75 -0.89
C GLU A 852 12.21 21.10 0.40
N LYS A 853 12.96 21.42 1.47
CA LYS A 853 12.38 21.86 2.75
C LYS A 853 11.60 23.17 2.63
N ALA A 854 12.07 24.12 1.82
CA ALA A 854 11.37 25.38 1.56
C ALA A 854 10.06 25.18 0.74
N HIS A 855 10.06 24.29 -0.25
CA HIS A 855 8.88 23.94 -1.05
C HIS A 855 7.75 23.39 -0.17
N TYR A 856 8.06 22.45 0.72
CA TYR A 856 7.06 21.88 1.61
C TYR A 856 6.66 22.80 2.77
N ALA A 857 7.56 23.66 3.27
CA ALA A 857 7.18 24.69 4.24
C ALA A 857 6.16 25.69 3.68
N ALA A 858 6.23 26.02 2.38
CA ALA A 858 5.22 26.84 1.70
C ALA A 858 3.86 26.12 1.49
N ARG A 859 3.82 24.80 1.70
CA ARG A 859 2.61 23.94 1.61
C ARG A 859 2.05 23.54 2.98
N ASP A 860 2.43 24.20 4.08
CA ASP A 860 1.98 23.84 5.44
C ASP A 860 0.44 23.69 5.53
N PRO A 861 -0.07 22.48 5.83
CA PRO A 861 -1.49 22.18 5.75
C PRO A 861 -2.34 23.05 6.69
N ILE A 862 -1.80 23.45 7.84
CA ILE A 862 -2.49 24.33 8.81
C ILE A 862 -2.65 25.74 8.22
N THR A 863 -1.63 26.23 7.53
CA THR A 863 -1.67 27.55 6.88
C THR A 863 -2.64 27.56 5.69
N GLN A 864 -2.67 26.47 4.90
CA GLN A 864 -3.61 26.34 3.78
C GLN A 864 -5.06 26.20 4.27
N LEU A 865 -5.34 25.41 5.30
CA LEU A 865 -6.69 25.32 5.88
C LEU A 865 -7.14 26.64 6.50
N LYS A 866 -6.28 27.34 7.26
CA LYS A 866 -6.58 28.68 7.80
C LYS A 866 -6.98 29.65 6.69
N LYS A 867 -6.21 29.68 5.60
CA LYS A 867 -6.50 30.50 4.42
C LYS A 867 -7.87 30.13 3.81
N TYR A 868 -8.13 28.85 3.57
CA TYR A 868 -9.40 28.37 3.02
C TYR A 868 -10.60 28.77 3.88
N LEU A 869 -10.54 28.57 5.21
CA LEU A 869 -11.64 28.89 6.12
C LEU A 869 -11.99 30.39 6.11
N ILE A 870 -10.98 31.27 5.98
CA ILE A 870 -11.16 32.72 5.89
C ILE A 870 -11.69 33.14 4.52
N GLU A 871 -11.10 32.64 3.42
CA GLU A 871 -11.50 33.01 2.05
C GLU A 871 -12.92 32.51 1.71
N SER A 872 -13.27 31.31 2.18
CA SER A 872 -14.61 30.71 2.08
C SER A 872 -15.62 31.29 3.10
N LYS A 873 -15.16 32.14 4.04
CA LYS A 873 -15.98 32.78 5.10
C LYS A 873 -16.65 31.78 6.06
N LEU A 874 -16.01 30.64 6.27
CA LEU A 874 -16.42 29.63 7.26
C LEU A 874 -15.96 30.01 8.68
N ALA A 875 -14.88 30.79 8.79
CA ALA A 875 -14.36 31.33 10.05
C ALA A 875 -13.81 32.75 9.87
N THR A 876 -13.71 33.52 10.96
CA THR A 876 -12.94 34.77 11.00
C THR A 876 -11.56 34.55 11.64
N GLU A 877 -10.63 35.47 11.37
CA GLU A 877 -9.31 35.53 12.02
C GLU A 877 -9.40 35.63 13.56
N ALA A 878 -10.53 36.07 14.13
CA ALA A 878 -10.75 36.12 15.57
C ALA A 878 -11.16 34.74 16.13
N ASP A 879 -11.97 33.98 15.40
CA ASP A 879 -12.42 32.65 15.81
C ASP A 879 -11.25 31.66 15.80
N LEU A 880 -10.43 31.70 14.73
CA LEU A 880 -9.23 30.87 14.64
C LEU A 880 -8.22 31.23 15.75
N LYS A 881 -8.02 32.51 16.06
CA LYS A 881 -7.17 32.94 17.20
C LYS A 881 -7.70 32.54 18.57
N ALA A 882 -9.02 32.40 18.72
CA ALA A 882 -9.61 31.87 19.95
C ALA A 882 -9.32 30.36 20.10
N ILE A 883 -9.32 29.61 19.00
CA ILE A 883 -8.93 28.20 18.94
C ILE A 883 -7.42 28.04 19.20
N GLU A 884 -6.57 28.80 18.49
CA GLU A 884 -5.10 28.84 18.70
C GLU A 884 -4.77 29.01 20.19
N LYS A 885 -5.31 30.07 20.83
CA LYS A 885 -5.10 30.35 22.26
C LYS A 885 -5.65 29.27 23.20
N LYS A 886 -6.83 28.71 22.91
CA LYS A 886 -7.43 27.62 23.70
C LYS A 886 -6.54 26.37 23.69
N ILE A 887 -5.91 26.08 22.55
CA ILE A 887 -4.98 24.97 22.40
C ILE A 887 -3.69 25.22 23.17
N ASP A 888 -3.12 26.42 23.08
CA ASP A 888 -1.92 26.78 23.85
C ASP A 888 -2.15 26.56 25.36
N GLU A 889 -3.30 27.00 25.89
CA GLU A 889 -3.70 26.78 27.30
C GLU A 889 -3.81 25.28 27.65
N VAL A 890 -4.31 24.43 26.74
CA VAL A 890 -4.37 22.97 26.93
C VAL A 890 -2.99 22.31 26.87
N VAL A 891 -2.07 22.83 26.05
CA VAL A 891 -0.70 22.32 25.92
C VAL A 891 0.15 22.72 27.12
N GLU A 892 0.00 23.94 27.64
CA GLU A 892 0.66 24.38 28.89
C GLU A 892 0.16 23.56 30.10
N ASP A 893 -1.16 23.38 30.23
CA ASP A 893 -1.79 22.55 31.27
C ASP A 893 -1.32 21.08 31.20
N ALA A 894 -1.14 20.53 29.99
CA ALA A 894 -0.60 19.19 29.79
C ALA A 894 0.86 19.07 30.28
N VAL A 895 1.68 20.11 30.09
CA VAL A 895 3.06 20.16 30.60
C VAL A 895 3.10 20.30 32.13
N GLU A 896 2.29 21.17 32.73
CA GLU A 896 2.24 21.32 34.20
C GLU A 896 1.81 20.00 34.85
N PHE A 897 0.71 19.39 34.36
CA PHE A 897 0.23 18.09 34.81
C PHE A 897 1.31 17.00 34.68
N ALA A 898 2.02 16.96 33.54
CA ALA A 898 3.07 15.99 33.30
C ALA A 898 4.27 16.21 34.24
N ASP A 899 4.65 17.45 34.58
CA ASP A 899 5.80 17.69 35.45
C ASP A 899 5.52 17.31 36.92
N VAL A 900 4.35 17.65 37.46
CA VAL A 900 3.95 17.32 38.84
C VAL A 900 3.56 15.85 39.04
N SER A 901 3.25 15.12 37.97
CA SER A 901 2.84 13.71 38.03
C SER A 901 3.93 12.77 38.58
N GLU A 902 3.53 11.74 39.33
CA GLU A 902 4.43 10.73 39.90
C GLU A 902 5.17 9.91 38.82
N ALA A 903 6.44 9.57 39.11
CA ALA A 903 7.17 8.56 38.36
C ALA A 903 6.67 7.13 38.69
N PRO A 904 6.71 6.18 37.74
CA PRO A 904 6.38 4.77 38.00
C PRO A 904 7.25 4.14 39.10
N SER A 905 6.65 3.30 39.94
CA SER A 905 7.41 2.50 40.91
C SER A 905 8.18 1.39 40.21
N ARG A 906 9.35 1.00 40.74
CA ARG A 906 10.17 -0.09 40.14
C ARG A 906 9.41 -1.42 39.99
N SER A 907 8.43 -1.69 40.85
CA SER A 907 7.53 -2.85 40.75
C SER A 907 6.73 -2.89 39.44
N GLN A 908 6.41 -1.72 38.86
CA GLN A 908 5.61 -1.61 37.64
C GLN A 908 6.34 -2.18 36.41
N LEU A 909 7.66 -2.41 36.48
CA LEU A 909 8.42 -3.13 35.44
C LEU A 909 8.02 -4.62 35.32
N LEU A 910 7.35 -5.18 36.32
CA LEU A 910 6.82 -6.56 36.30
C LEU A 910 5.32 -6.62 36.00
N GLU A 911 4.62 -5.49 36.04
CA GLU A 911 3.21 -5.42 35.64
C GLU A 911 3.10 -5.58 34.11
N ASN A 912 2.06 -6.28 33.65
CA ASN A 912 1.73 -6.52 32.24
C ASN A 912 2.70 -7.44 31.46
N VAL A 913 3.86 -7.80 32.01
CA VAL A 913 4.82 -8.77 31.40
C VAL A 913 4.20 -10.18 31.30
N PHE A 914 3.51 -10.58 32.37
CA PHE A 914 2.54 -11.67 32.37
C PHE A 914 1.25 -11.14 32.98
N ALA A 915 0.15 -11.73 32.52
CA ALA A 915 -1.19 -11.28 32.87
C ALA A 915 -1.60 -11.65 34.30
N ASP A 916 -1.03 -12.76 34.79
CA ASP A 916 -1.05 -13.22 36.17
C ASP A 916 0.40 -13.17 36.69
N PRO A 917 0.77 -12.18 37.53
CA PRO A 917 2.15 -12.00 37.98
C PRO A 917 2.56 -12.95 39.12
N ARG A 918 1.70 -13.91 39.52
CA ARG A 918 2.00 -14.87 40.59
C ARG A 918 3.29 -15.62 40.28
N GLY A 919 4.30 -15.43 41.12
CA GLY A 919 5.61 -16.04 40.99
C GLY A 919 6.72 -15.10 40.52
N PHE A 920 6.48 -13.82 40.19
CA PHE A 920 7.54 -12.85 39.88
C PHE A 920 7.51 -11.65 40.83
N GLY A 921 8.63 -11.36 41.48
CA GLY A 921 8.80 -10.23 42.39
C GLY A 921 10.19 -9.58 42.32
N ILE A 922 10.33 -8.41 42.95
CA ILE A 922 11.62 -7.74 43.20
C ILE A 922 11.90 -7.84 44.69
N GLY A 923 12.98 -8.53 45.06
CA GLY A 923 13.38 -8.70 46.46
C GLY A 923 13.86 -7.39 47.10
N PRO A 924 13.98 -7.34 48.45
CA PRO A 924 14.52 -6.17 49.17
C PRO A 924 15.96 -5.79 48.79
N ASP A 925 16.68 -6.69 48.13
CA ASP A 925 18.00 -6.50 47.53
C ASP A 925 17.97 -5.90 46.11
N GLY A 926 16.79 -5.55 45.60
CA GLY A 926 16.59 -5.03 44.24
C GLY A 926 16.75 -6.06 43.13
N ARG A 927 16.84 -7.37 43.46
CA ARG A 927 16.98 -8.44 42.48
C ARG A 927 15.62 -9.03 42.10
N TYR A 928 15.45 -9.36 40.83
CA TYR A 928 14.33 -10.18 40.37
C TYR A 928 14.40 -11.56 41.03
N ARG A 929 13.26 -12.06 41.50
CA ARG A 929 13.12 -13.36 42.17
C ARG A 929 11.88 -14.07 41.66
N CYS A 930 12.00 -15.39 41.53
CA CYS A 930 10.84 -16.26 41.36
C CYS A 930 10.27 -16.57 42.76
N GLU A 931 9.03 -16.18 43.04
CA GLU A 931 8.40 -16.31 44.37
C GLU A 931 7.67 -17.66 44.57
N ASP A 932 7.34 -18.37 43.49
CA ASP A 932 6.91 -19.78 43.55
C ASP A 932 8.03 -20.68 42.99
N PRO A 933 8.69 -21.52 43.82
CA PRO A 933 9.68 -22.48 43.35
C PRO A 933 9.16 -23.40 42.23
N LYS A 934 7.87 -23.75 42.27
CA LYS A 934 7.23 -24.67 41.30
C LYS A 934 7.10 -24.06 39.90
N PHE A 935 7.14 -22.74 39.77
CA PHE A 935 7.20 -22.08 38.48
C PHE A 935 8.46 -22.49 37.68
N THR A 936 9.53 -22.90 38.37
CA THR A 936 10.75 -23.42 37.73
C THR A 936 10.77 -24.95 37.57
N GLU A 937 9.80 -25.69 38.10
CA GLU A 937 9.71 -27.16 38.00
C GLU A 937 9.15 -27.62 36.64
N GLY A 938 9.81 -27.23 35.55
CA GLY A 938 9.48 -27.72 34.20
C GLY A 938 10.10 -26.93 33.04
N THR A 939 10.44 -25.66 33.25
CA THR A 939 11.26 -24.88 32.31
C THR A 939 12.74 -25.17 32.53
N ALA A 940 13.52 -25.29 31.46
CA ALA A 940 14.97 -25.46 31.56
C ALA A 940 15.61 -24.30 32.34
N GLN A 941 16.68 -24.58 33.09
CA GLN A 941 17.44 -23.60 33.85
C GLN A 941 17.96 -22.47 32.95
N VAL A 942 17.88 -21.24 33.46
CA VAL A 942 18.44 -20.00 32.90
C VAL A 942 19.37 -19.39 33.94
#